data_AF-A0A892I474-F1
#
_entry.id   AF-A0A892I474-F1
#
_cell.length_a   1.000
_cell.length_b   1.000
_cell.length_c   1.000
_cell.angle_alpha   90.00
_cell.angle_beta   90.00
_cell.angle_gamma   90.00
#
_symmetry.space_group_name_H-M   'P 1'
#
loop_
_entity.id
_entity.type
_entity.pdbx_description
1 polymer ?
#
loop_
_entity_poly.entity_id
_entity_poly.type
_entity_poly.pdbx_seq_one_letter_code
_entity_poly.pdbx_strand_id
1 'polypeptide(L)'
;MIFLIVALTLLVINWHLINVHNVEATDFAANSLLIQKAKHLDLFVGNYSRVGFYHPGPAILYVLALGELVFYDWTHLLPSAFSGQMVAVILYNAAWITAIFRILRKIVGSSIDAGLMLSVFLCIVAYQNFQFFAGMWFPELYFFPFATALVAASRFAAGKSDTLLPLALSAGFLINGHVSFVSTLGIIFALLLLYNRLQRDRLERSEYMFGSEYWQANGGAIARAAGVLFLFFVPLIIETIRHFPGPVASYASFGRQHHANTLGAALRYSGQYWGGTAVLVSAIVVMSAVLASGMSSARRAIQGSTLALLATLVSATAAMLFYSKFGVDQLQHRYIGYFYYSVPALAAALLVAATLRAYLSKLSPIVVAIAIAVLLIASARKIDNTPNYAHFYNQPGIADLYDALARIKPEGRIVLNLDSKPDPGKIWETTLGLLIYAKRAGNDLVCVNQNWHISYTKDAQCTPGEVKNNPGYEVSAAPVADRMSTDIEGAGLVLRKYPDDYSEAGFISAEKNPALFGSVLNGGWSPVESHSVWMEAKEAHLLLKVRKGFSGVLQLDVGAFLPRPESAQRLTIYVNDAAVYRTTFDASAPRQTIRIPIERVDQGPLDVKLVDLDVVSPKSLGISDDPRTLGVSLYGLGLVH
;
A
#
# COMPACT_ATOMS: atom_id res chain seq x y z
N MET A 1 23.68 23.85 6.41
CA MET A 1 23.77 23.67 7.88
C MET A 1 22.58 22.91 8.44
N ILE A 2 21.34 23.43 8.49
CA ILE A 2 20.18 22.73 9.10
C ILE A 2 19.97 21.32 8.52
N PHE A 3 19.95 21.19 7.19
CA PHE A 3 19.87 19.89 6.54
C PHE A 3 20.90 18.88 7.05
N LEU A 4 22.18 19.30 7.10
CA LEU A 4 23.27 18.44 7.57
C LEU A 4 23.10 18.06 9.04
N ILE A 5 22.71 19.00 9.90
CA ILE A 5 22.47 18.72 11.33
C ILE A 5 21.35 17.69 11.49
N VAL A 6 20.22 17.88 10.80
CA VAL A 6 19.08 16.94 10.89
C VAL A 6 19.46 15.58 10.31
N ALA A 7 20.07 15.55 9.12
CA ALA A 7 20.49 14.30 8.48
C ALA A 7 21.51 13.53 9.35
N LEU A 8 22.55 14.20 9.86
CA LEU A 8 23.55 13.57 10.72
C LEU A 8 22.96 13.06 12.02
N THR A 9 22.09 13.82 12.69
CA THR A 9 21.41 13.36 13.91
C THR A 9 20.58 12.11 13.63
N LEU A 10 19.79 12.10 12.56
CA LEU A 10 18.97 10.94 12.19
C LEU A 10 19.83 9.74 11.78
N LEU A 11 20.94 9.96 11.07
CA LEU A 11 21.91 8.93 10.71
C LEU A 11 22.52 8.29 11.96
N VAL A 12 23.01 9.11 12.89
CA VAL A 12 23.63 8.62 14.14
C VAL A 12 22.65 7.76 14.93
N ILE A 13 21.41 8.24 15.11
CA ILE A 13 20.37 7.52 15.85
C ILE A 13 20.05 6.16 15.19
N ASN A 14 19.93 6.14 13.86
CA ASN A 14 19.51 4.94 13.13
C ASN A 14 20.68 4.08 12.64
N TRP A 15 21.94 4.44 12.95
CA TRP A 15 23.13 3.77 12.42
C TRP A 15 23.15 2.28 12.77
N HIS A 16 22.66 1.92 13.96
CA HIS A 16 22.56 0.54 14.42
C HIS A 16 21.63 -0.35 13.56
N LEU A 17 20.64 0.24 12.87
CA LEU A 17 19.77 -0.48 11.92
C LEU A 17 20.31 -0.44 10.49
N ILE A 18 21.02 0.64 10.15
CA ILE A 18 21.59 0.85 8.80
C ILE A 18 22.82 -0.03 8.59
N ASN A 19 23.71 -0.12 9.58
CA ASN A 19 24.98 -0.82 9.47
C ASN A 19 24.83 -2.34 9.75
N VAL A 20 23.84 -2.96 9.11
CA VAL A 20 23.50 -4.38 9.23
C VAL A 20 23.25 -4.96 7.83
N HIS A 21 23.64 -6.21 7.60
CA HIS A 21 23.26 -6.97 6.40
C HIS A 21 21.78 -7.32 6.44
N ASN A 22 20.92 -6.34 6.16
CA ASN A 22 19.48 -6.49 6.23
C ASN A 22 18.93 -7.42 5.13
N VAL A 23 18.04 -8.31 5.52
CA VAL A 23 17.17 -9.13 4.66
C VAL A 23 15.73 -8.78 4.97
N GLU A 24 15.16 -7.84 4.21
CA GLU A 24 13.85 -7.29 4.51
C GLU A 24 12.70 -8.23 4.15
N ALA A 25 11.59 -8.11 4.88
CA ALA A 25 10.34 -8.85 4.66
C ALA A 25 9.13 -7.89 4.54
N THR A 26 7.91 -8.43 4.46
CA THR A 26 6.64 -7.66 4.53
C THR A 26 6.55 -6.52 3.50
N ASP A 27 5.85 -5.44 3.84
CA ASP A 27 5.75 -4.18 3.07
C ASP A 27 7.12 -3.67 2.56
N PHE A 28 8.19 -3.87 3.34
CA PHE A 28 9.53 -3.42 2.95
C PHE A 28 10.04 -4.21 1.74
N ALA A 29 9.91 -5.54 1.77
CA ALA A 29 10.26 -6.40 0.64
C ALA A 29 9.38 -6.13 -0.59
N ALA A 30 8.07 -5.93 -0.41
CA ALA A 30 7.16 -5.57 -1.50
C ALA A 30 7.58 -4.25 -2.18
N ASN A 31 7.94 -3.24 -1.39
CA ASN A 31 8.44 -1.98 -1.93
C ASN A 31 9.82 -2.14 -2.58
N SER A 32 10.71 -2.96 -2.02
CA SER A 32 12.01 -3.28 -2.62
C SER A 32 11.87 -3.96 -3.99
N LEU A 33 10.86 -4.82 -4.21
CA LEU A 33 10.57 -5.40 -5.52
C LEU A 33 10.24 -4.32 -6.56
N LEU A 34 9.49 -3.29 -6.17
CA LEU A 34 9.19 -2.13 -7.00
C LEU A 34 10.44 -1.26 -7.22
N ILE A 35 11.26 -1.07 -6.18
CA ILE A 35 12.52 -0.33 -6.25
C ILE A 35 13.47 -0.95 -7.28
N GLN A 36 13.53 -2.28 -7.39
CA GLN A 36 14.32 -2.92 -8.45
C GLN A 36 13.89 -2.46 -9.85
N LYS A 37 12.59 -2.24 -10.10
CA LYS A 37 12.11 -1.65 -11.37
C LYS A 37 12.47 -0.15 -11.48
N ALA A 38 12.36 0.59 -10.38
CA ALA A 38 12.69 2.00 -10.33
C ALA A 38 14.17 2.28 -10.65
N LYS A 39 15.10 1.37 -10.28
CA LYS A 39 16.53 1.49 -10.64
C LYS A 39 16.79 1.53 -12.15
N HIS A 40 15.86 0.99 -12.94
CA HIS A 40 15.95 0.94 -14.41
C HIS A 40 14.98 1.90 -15.10
N LEU A 41 14.33 2.81 -14.37
CA LEU A 41 13.31 3.73 -14.88
C LEU A 41 12.08 3.03 -15.50
N ASP A 42 11.83 1.78 -15.13
CA ASP A 42 10.74 0.94 -15.64
C ASP A 42 9.52 0.90 -14.72
N LEU A 43 9.54 1.68 -13.63
CA LEU A 43 8.42 1.79 -12.70
C LEU A 43 7.58 3.03 -13.00
N PHE A 44 6.28 2.83 -13.24
CA PHE A 44 5.32 3.91 -13.54
C PHE A 44 4.20 4.07 -12.52
N VAL A 45 4.12 3.16 -11.54
CA VAL A 45 3.11 3.16 -10.47
C VAL A 45 3.75 3.35 -9.10
N GLY A 46 2.96 3.82 -8.13
CA GLY A 46 3.37 3.94 -6.73
C GLY A 46 3.37 2.61 -5.99
N ASN A 47 3.46 2.67 -4.66
CA ASN A 47 3.37 1.47 -3.83
C ASN A 47 1.99 0.79 -3.96
N TYR A 48 1.96 -0.48 -3.63
CA TYR A 48 0.74 -1.28 -3.69
C TYR A 48 -0.23 -0.88 -2.56
N SER A 49 -1.52 -1.14 -2.78
CA SER A 49 -2.56 -0.98 -1.77
C SER A 49 -3.27 -2.31 -1.48
N ARG A 50 -3.65 -2.51 -0.21
CA ARG A 50 -4.41 -3.68 0.23
C ARG A 50 -5.82 -3.75 -0.36
N VAL A 51 -6.31 -2.66 -0.94
CA VAL A 51 -7.61 -2.61 -1.63
C VAL A 51 -7.52 -2.98 -3.13
N GLY A 52 -6.37 -3.49 -3.60
CA GLY A 52 -6.28 -4.12 -4.92
C GLY A 52 -5.91 -3.21 -6.09
N PHE A 53 -5.26 -2.06 -5.84
CA PHE A 53 -4.60 -1.27 -6.90
C PHE A 53 -3.24 -0.69 -6.44
N TYR A 54 -2.42 -0.23 -7.38
CA TYR A 54 -1.22 0.58 -7.10
C TYR A 54 -1.55 2.07 -7.04
N HIS A 55 -0.83 2.82 -6.21
CA HIS A 55 -0.99 4.28 -6.13
C HIS A 55 -0.45 5.03 -7.37
N PRO A 56 -0.78 6.32 -7.55
CA PRO A 56 -0.64 7.01 -8.84
C PRO A 56 0.77 7.12 -9.39
N GLY A 57 1.82 7.10 -8.56
CA GLY A 57 3.14 7.17 -9.14
C GLY A 57 4.32 6.90 -8.20
N PRO A 58 5.49 6.67 -8.78
CA PRO A 58 6.64 6.07 -8.11
C PRO A 58 7.56 7.05 -7.38
N ALA A 59 7.23 8.34 -7.24
CA ALA A 59 8.20 9.36 -6.84
C ALA A 59 9.00 9.03 -5.56
N ILE A 60 8.36 8.53 -4.50
CA ILE A 60 9.05 8.11 -3.27
C ILE A 60 9.94 6.90 -3.54
N LEU A 61 9.46 5.90 -4.29
CA LEU A 61 10.22 4.70 -4.66
C LEU A 61 11.47 5.06 -5.48
N TYR A 62 11.42 6.07 -6.35
CA TYR A 62 12.61 6.57 -7.05
C TYR A 62 13.64 7.21 -6.11
N VAL A 63 13.20 7.89 -5.04
CA VAL A 63 14.13 8.40 -4.01
C VAL A 63 14.83 7.25 -3.30
N LEU A 64 14.08 6.19 -2.95
CA LEU A 64 14.65 5.00 -2.30
C LEU A 64 15.60 4.24 -3.24
N ALA A 65 15.24 4.10 -4.51
CA ALA A 65 16.08 3.51 -5.56
C ALA A 65 17.40 4.27 -5.73
N LEU A 66 17.34 5.61 -5.71
CA LEU A 66 18.55 6.43 -5.78
C LEU A 66 19.47 6.19 -4.57
N GLY A 67 18.92 6.02 -3.37
CA GLY A 67 19.70 5.69 -2.18
C GLY A 67 20.35 4.31 -2.27
N GLU A 68 19.62 3.30 -2.74
CA GLU A 68 20.18 1.97 -3.01
C GLU A 68 21.33 2.05 -4.04
N LEU A 69 21.11 2.71 -5.18
CA LEU A 69 22.12 2.89 -6.23
C LEU A 69 23.38 3.58 -5.72
N VAL A 70 23.21 4.72 -5.04
CA VAL A 70 24.35 5.53 -4.61
C VAL A 70 25.11 4.85 -3.47
N PHE A 71 24.42 4.44 -2.40
CA PHE A 71 25.09 4.02 -1.16
C PHE A 71 25.44 2.53 -1.11
N TYR A 72 24.79 1.70 -1.93
CA TYR A 72 25.04 0.26 -1.97
C TYR A 72 25.65 -0.18 -3.31
N ASP A 73 25.01 0.11 -4.45
CA ASP A 73 25.46 -0.46 -5.73
C ASP A 73 26.75 0.20 -6.26
N TRP A 74 26.86 1.53 -6.19
CA TRP A 74 27.98 2.26 -6.79
C TRP A 74 29.15 2.49 -5.85
N THR A 75 28.87 2.80 -4.59
CA THR A 75 29.91 3.17 -3.62
C THR A 75 30.23 2.05 -2.63
N HIS A 76 29.36 1.04 -2.51
CA HIS A 76 29.49 -0.05 -1.53
C HIS A 76 29.73 0.42 -0.09
N LEU A 77 29.25 1.62 0.25
CA LEU A 77 29.42 2.21 1.58
C LEU A 77 28.61 1.49 2.66
N LEU A 78 27.51 0.86 2.26
CA LEU A 78 26.57 0.22 3.17
C LEU A 78 26.54 -1.30 2.96
N PRO A 79 26.24 -2.08 4.01
CA PRO A 79 26.30 -3.54 3.98
C PRO A 79 25.17 -4.21 3.18
N SER A 80 24.05 -3.52 2.92
CA SER A 80 22.97 -4.06 2.10
C SER A 80 22.22 -2.98 1.31
N ALA A 81 21.55 -3.42 0.25
CA ALA A 81 20.67 -2.59 -0.58
C ALA A 81 19.60 -1.86 0.24
N PHE A 82 18.94 -2.59 1.16
CA PHE A 82 17.91 -2.03 2.03
C PHE A 82 18.47 -0.92 2.94
N SER A 83 19.70 -1.04 3.43
CA SER A 83 20.37 0.03 4.18
C SER A 83 20.56 1.31 3.37
N GLY A 84 20.84 1.20 2.05
CA GLY A 84 20.85 2.34 1.13
C GLY A 84 19.50 3.05 1.04
N GLN A 85 18.41 2.29 1.03
CA GLN A 85 17.06 2.85 1.07
C GLN A 85 16.77 3.55 2.41
N MET A 86 17.24 3.02 3.54
CA MET A 86 17.10 3.65 4.86
C MET A 86 17.81 5.01 4.94
N VAL A 87 19.03 5.11 4.39
CA VAL A 87 19.74 6.39 4.28
C VAL A 87 18.95 7.36 3.39
N ALA A 88 18.34 6.88 2.30
CA ALA A 88 17.50 7.71 1.44
C ALA A 88 16.32 8.33 2.21
N VAL A 89 15.63 7.57 3.06
CA VAL A 89 14.54 8.06 3.91
C VAL A 89 15.02 9.16 4.86
N ILE A 90 16.19 8.99 5.47
CA ILE A 90 16.76 10.00 6.36
C ILE A 90 17.03 11.31 5.61
N LEU A 91 17.65 11.23 4.43
CA LEU A 91 17.93 12.40 3.60
C LEU A 91 16.64 13.07 3.10
N TYR A 92 15.64 12.26 2.72
CA TYR A 92 14.31 12.72 2.32
C TYR A 92 13.61 13.50 3.45
N ASN A 93 13.53 12.95 4.65
CA ASN A 93 12.91 13.64 5.79
C ASN A 93 13.70 14.87 6.23
N ALA A 94 15.03 14.81 6.23
CA ALA A 94 15.88 15.97 6.52
C ALA A 94 15.66 17.13 5.52
N ALA A 95 15.42 16.81 4.24
CA ALA A 95 15.09 17.80 3.21
C ALA A 95 13.74 18.48 3.52
N TRP A 96 12.70 17.72 3.87
CA TRP A 96 11.39 18.27 4.20
C TRP A 96 11.41 19.12 5.48
N ILE A 97 12.06 18.63 6.56
CA ILE A 97 12.23 19.41 7.80
C ILE A 97 12.93 20.75 7.52
N THR A 98 13.96 20.73 6.65
CA THR A 98 14.66 21.94 6.23
C THR A 98 13.75 22.87 5.39
N ALA A 99 12.90 22.32 4.53
CA ALA A 99 11.93 23.09 3.77
C ALA A 99 10.91 23.76 4.69
N ILE A 100 10.37 23.03 5.67
CA ILE A 100 9.45 23.57 6.70
C ILE A 100 10.10 24.74 7.42
N PHE A 101 11.34 24.60 7.91
CA PHE A 101 12.06 25.71 8.55
C PHE A 101 12.15 26.95 7.65
N ARG A 102 12.57 26.77 6.39
CA ARG A 102 12.76 27.88 5.44
C ARG A 102 11.44 28.61 5.15
N ILE A 103 10.34 27.87 5.06
CA ILE A 103 9.01 28.44 4.82
C ILE A 103 8.48 29.12 6.08
N LEU A 104 8.62 28.50 7.26
CA LEU A 104 8.28 29.13 8.53
C LEU A 104 9.03 30.46 8.72
N ARG A 105 10.32 30.52 8.39
CA ARG A 105 11.11 31.77 8.41
C ARG A 105 10.51 32.85 7.50
N LYS A 106 9.96 32.50 6.34
CA LYS A 106 9.24 33.44 5.45
C LYS A 106 7.90 33.89 6.04
N ILE A 107 7.22 33.03 6.80
CA ILE A 107 5.94 33.34 7.46
C ILE A 107 6.13 34.31 8.63
N VAL A 108 7.12 34.04 9.51
CA VAL A 108 7.31 34.83 10.75
C VAL A 108 8.36 35.93 10.65
N GLY A 109 9.20 35.92 9.60
CA GLY A 109 10.23 36.93 9.34
C GLY A 109 11.50 36.82 10.20
N SER A 110 11.55 35.91 11.18
CA SER A 110 12.67 35.73 12.11
C SER A 110 13.18 34.28 12.10
N SER A 111 14.51 34.12 12.03
CA SER A 111 15.14 32.79 12.11
C SER A 111 14.96 32.15 13.49
N ILE A 112 14.96 32.96 14.56
CA ILE A 112 14.78 32.48 15.94
C ILE A 112 13.34 32.01 16.13
N ASP A 113 12.36 32.81 15.70
CA ASP A 113 10.94 32.43 15.84
C ASP A 113 10.61 31.19 15.00
N ALA A 114 11.16 31.10 13.79
CA ALA A 114 11.02 29.90 12.95
C ALA A 114 11.70 28.68 13.58
N GLY A 115 12.87 28.86 14.21
CA GLY A 115 13.56 27.83 14.95
C GLY A 115 12.75 27.35 16.17
N LEU A 116 12.16 28.27 16.92
CA LEU A 116 11.28 27.96 18.04
C LEU A 116 10.04 27.20 17.57
N MET A 117 9.32 27.70 16.57
CA MET A 117 8.16 27.02 15.98
C MET A 117 8.51 25.62 15.49
N LEU A 118 9.62 25.47 14.77
CA LEU A 118 10.07 24.17 14.30
C LEU A 118 10.41 23.24 15.47
N SER A 119 11.14 23.71 16.48
CA SER A 119 11.52 22.88 17.63
C SER A 119 10.32 22.39 18.43
N VAL A 120 9.30 23.24 18.62
CA VAL A 120 8.02 22.84 19.25
C VAL A 120 7.30 21.83 18.37
N PHE A 121 7.18 22.10 17.07
CA PHE A 121 6.56 21.18 16.10
C PHE A 121 7.24 19.81 16.15
N LEU A 122 8.57 19.73 16.00
CA LEU A 122 9.31 18.48 16.00
C LEU A 122 9.23 17.75 17.35
N CYS A 123 9.18 18.47 18.48
CA CYS A 123 8.98 17.87 19.79
C CYS A 123 7.60 17.20 19.89
N ILE A 124 6.54 17.90 19.51
CA ILE A 124 5.18 17.33 19.51
C ILE A 124 5.10 16.10 18.60
N VAL A 125 5.65 16.21 17.38
CA VAL A 125 5.66 15.11 16.41
C VAL A 125 6.41 13.89 16.94
N ALA A 126 7.57 14.08 17.57
CA ALA A 126 8.34 12.99 18.16
C ALA A 126 7.55 12.23 19.23
N TYR A 127 6.76 12.93 20.06
CA TYR A 127 5.93 12.30 21.08
C TYR A 127 4.64 11.70 20.53
N GLN A 128 4.11 12.20 19.41
CA GLN A 128 2.95 11.62 18.74
C GLN A 128 3.29 10.30 18.04
N ASN A 129 4.33 10.32 17.20
CA ASN A 129 4.88 9.14 16.56
C ASN A 129 6.33 9.43 16.11
N PHE A 130 7.29 8.88 16.85
CA PHE A 130 8.70 9.08 16.56
C PHE A 130 9.15 8.47 15.22
N GLN A 131 8.39 7.52 14.69
CA GLN A 131 8.73 6.83 13.44
C GLN A 131 8.61 7.75 12.22
N PHE A 132 7.91 8.90 12.31
CA PHE A 132 7.87 9.88 11.19
C PHE A 132 9.25 10.41 10.77
N PHE A 133 10.26 10.31 11.63
CA PHE A 133 11.59 10.85 11.37
C PHE A 133 12.47 9.95 10.50
N ALA A 134 12.36 8.62 10.66
CA ALA A 134 13.24 7.67 9.97
C ALA A 134 12.55 6.35 9.57
N GLY A 135 11.25 6.23 9.80
CA GLY A 135 10.46 5.05 9.47
C GLY A 135 10.34 4.84 7.97
N MET A 136 10.51 3.59 7.55
CA MET A 136 10.48 3.17 6.14
C MET A 136 9.06 2.94 5.62
N TRP A 137 8.06 2.95 6.51
CA TRP A 137 6.70 2.61 6.15
C TRP A 137 5.99 3.79 5.47
N PHE A 138 5.34 3.54 4.33
CA PHE A 138 4.78 4.58 3.47
C PHE A 138 3.85 5.59 4.17
N PRO A 139 2.93 5.18 5.06
CA PRO A 139 2.12 6.13 5.85
C PRO A 139 2.94 7.18 6.61
N GLU A 140 4.15 6.84 7.02
CA GLU A 140 5.06 7.72 7.75
C GLU A 140 5.83 8.65 6.79
N LEU A 141 6.17 8.16 5.60
CA LEU A 141 6.85 8.93 4.54
C LEU A 141 5.99 10.07 3.97
N TYR A 142 4.68 10.06 4.18
CA TYR A 142 3.78 11.15 3.78
C TYR A 142 3.76 12.33 4.76
N PHE A 143 4.21 12.12 6.01
CA PHE A 143 4.02 13.08 7.09
C PHE A 143 4.70 14.43 6.83
N PHE A 144 6.02 14.45 6.65
CA PHE A 144 6.77 15.69 6.44
C PHE A 144 6.50 16.37 5.09
N PRO A 145 6.28 15.66 3.96
CA PRO A 145 5.78 16.28 2.74
C PRO A 145 4.43 16.96 2.95
N PHE A 146 3.49 16.34 3.67
CA PHE A 146 2.20 16.95 3.96
C PHE A 146 2.35 18.19 4.84
N ALA A 147 3.16 18.14 5.90
CA ALA A 147 3.47 19.32 6.71
C ALA A 147 4.11 20.44 5.86
N THR A 148 5.01 20.10 4.94
CA THR A 148 5.61 21.05 3.98
C THR A 148 4.55 21.65 3.06
N ALA A 149 3.63 20.83 2.54
CA ALA A 149 2.54 21.27 1.69
C ALA A 149 1.63 22.27 2.43
N LEU A 150 1.32 22.03 3.71
CA LEU A 150 0.51 22.96 4.53
C LEU A 150 1.20 24.32 4.71
N VAL A 151 2.48 24.36 5.10
CA VAL A 151 3.18 25.64 5.28
C VAL A 151 3.46 26.34 3.94
N ALA A 152 3.66 25.61 2.85
CA ALA A 152 3.81 26.19 1.51
C ALA A 152 2.47 26.67 0.95
N ALA A 153 1.37 25.97 1.22
CA ALA A 153 0.03 26.34 0.80
C ALA A 153 -0.48 27.60 1.53
N SER A 154 -0.01 27.87 2.74
CA SER A 154 -0.34 29.12 3.44
C SER A 154 0.23 30.36 2.75
N ARG A 155 1.44 30.25 2.21
CA ARG A 155 2.06 31.29 1.37
C ARG A 155 1.30 31.48 0.08
N PHE A 156 0.93 30.37 -0.57
CA PHE A 156 0.04 30.39 -1.72
C PHE A 156 -1.26 31.12 -1.37
N ALA A 157 -1.99 30.73 -0.32
CA ALA A 157 -3.24 31.38 0.10
C ALA A 157 -3.11 32.90 0.34
N ALA A 158 -1.95 33.35 0.82
CA ALA A 158 -1.61 34.77 0.98
C ALA A 158 -1.24 35.48 -0.33
N GLY A 159 -1.39 34.84 -1.49
CA GLY A 159 -1.07 35.42 -2.81
C GLY A 159 0.41 35.42 -3.16
N LYS A 160 1.25 34.68 -2.44
CA LYS A 160 2.70 34.75 -2.57
C LYS A 160 3.24 33.57 -3.37
N SER A 161 4.09 33.86 -4.35
CA SER A 161 4.66 32.86 -5.26
C SER A 161 5.99 32.25 -4.77
N ASP A 162 6.51 32.71 -3.63
CA ASP A 162 7.87 32.46 -3.16
C ASP A 162 8.14 31.04 -2.62
N THR A 163 7.10 30.20 -2.58
CA THR A 163 7.15 28.79 -2.16
C THR A 163 6.35 27.86 -3.08
N LEU A 164 6.00 28.29 -4.29
CA LEU A 164 5.24 27.47 -5.23
C LEU A 164 5.99 26.19 -5.64
N LEU A 165 7.32 26.23 -5.74
CA LEU A 165 8.11 25.06 -6.10
C LEU A 165 8.12 24.00 -4.97
N PRO A 166 8.42 24.33 -3.69
CA PRO A 166 8.20 23.41 -2.58
C PRO A 166 6.76 22.88 -2.48
N LEU A 167 5.76 23.71 -2.78
CA LEU A 167 4.36 23.29 -2.82
C LEU A 167 4.12 22.24 -3.92
N ALA A 168 4.58 22.49 -5.14
CA ALA A 168 4.45 21.57 -6.26
C ALA A 168 5.16 20.23 -5.99
N LEU A 169 6.39 20.28 -5.46
CA LEU A 169 7.15 19.08 -5.09
C LEU A 169 6.43 18.28 -4.01
N SER A 170 6.08 18.91 -2.89
CA SER A 170 5.40 18.23 -1.78
C SER A 170 4.05 17.64 -2.21
N ALA A 171 3.23 18.38 -2.98
CA ALA A 171 1.98 17.88 -3.54
C ALA A 171 2.20 16.70 -4.50
N GLY A 172 3.21 16.77 -5.37
CA GLY A 172 3.58 15.72 -6.30
C GLY A 172 3.96 14.42 -5.59
N PHE A 173 4.85 14.49 -4.59
CA PHE A 173 5.24 13.35 -3.76
C PHE A 173 4.04 12.73 -3.03
N LEU A 174 3.16 13.55 -2.48
CA LEU A 174 1.95 13.08 -1.80
C LEU A 174 1.01 12.34 -2.75
N ILE A 175 0.68 12.95 -3.89
CA ILE A 175 -0.24 12.34 -4.89
C ILE A 175 0.33 11.04 -5.45
N ASN A 176 1.64 10.98 -5.69
CA ASN A 176 2.32 9.76 -6.13
C ASN A 176 2.27 8.67 -5.06
N GLY A 177 2.57 9.03 -3.81
CA GLY A 177 2.54 8.12 -2.68
C GLY A 177 1.15 7.55 -2.39
N HIS A 178 0.11 8.39 -2.38
CA HIS A 178 -1.24 7.92 -2.08
C HIS A 178 -2.32 8.70 -2.80
N VAL A 179 -3.25 7.98 -3.44
CA VAL A 179 -4.32 8.57 -4.28
C VAL A 179 -5.25 9.51 -3.51
N SER A 180 -5.44 9.29 -2.21
CA SER A 180 -6.28 10.16 -1.36
C SER A 180 -5.79 11.60 -1.31
N PHE A 181 -4.52 11.88 -1.60
CA PHE A 181 -4.02 13.24 -1.64
C PHE A 181 -4.56 14.05 -2.82
N VAL A 182 -5.07 13.42 -3.89
CA VAL A 182 -5.75 14.13 -4.98
C VAL A 182 -6.98 14.88 -4.44
N SER A 183 -7.87 14.18 -3.73
CA SER A 183 -9.06 14.79 -3.14
C SER A 183 -8.73 15.66 -1.93
N THR A 184 -7.84 15.20 -1.05
CA THR A 184 -7.45 15.95 0.16
C THR A 184 -6.82 17.30 -0.19
N LEU A 185 -5.83 17.34 -1.08
CA LEU A 185 -5.21 18.59 -1.52
C LEU A 185 -6.18 19.42 -2.36
N GLY A 186 -7.00 18.80 -3.21
CA GLY A 186 -8.04 19.49 -3.99
C GLY A 186 -8.99 20.31 -3.10
N ILE A 187 -9.48 19.71 -2.02
CA ILE A 187 -10.36 20.40 -1.04
C ILE A 187 -9.60 21.53 -0.34
N ILE A 188 -8.36 21.28 0.09
CA ILE A 188 -7.53 22.31 0.73
C ILE A 188 -7.36 23.50 -0.22
N PHE A 189 -6.95 23.28 -1.46
CA PHE A 189 -6.74 24.37 -2.42
C PHE A 189 -8.02 25.11 -2.77
N ALA A 190 -9.16 24.42 -2.91
CA ALA A 190 -10.45 25.07 -3.14
C ALA A 190 -10.82 26.04 -2.00
N LEU A 191 -10.65 25.60 -0.75
CA LEU A 191 -10.91 26.43 0.43
C LEU A 191 -9.91 27.59 0.56
N LEU A 192 -8.65 27.38 0.18
CA LEU A 192 -7.62 28.44 0.20
C LEU A 192 -7.83 29.48 -0.90
N LEU A 193 -8.32 29.09 -2.07
CA LEU A 193 -8.74 30.01 -3.13
C LEU A 193 -9.94 30.85 -2.66
N LEU A 194 -10.91 30.24 -1.98
CA LEU A 194 -12.02 30.96 -1.35
C LEU A 194 -11.51 31.94 -0.28
N TYR A 195 -10.57 31.52 0.57
CA TYR A 195 -9.94 32.41 1.55
C TYR A 195 -9.26 33.62 0.87
N ASN A 196 -8.44 33.41 -0.17
CA ASN A 196 -7.82 34.49 -0.93
C ASN A 196 -8.88 35.44 -1.52
N ARG A 197 -9.97 34.88 -2.06
CA ARG A 197 -11.09 35.65 -2.61
C ARG A 197 -11.79 36.53 -1.57
N LEU A 198 -11.95 36.02 -0.34
CA LEU A 198 -12.56 36.72 0.78
C LEU A 198 -11.62 37.75 1.42
N GLN A 199 -10.31 37.67 1.17
CA GLN A 199 -9.32 38.65 1.62
C GLN A 199 -8.98 39.72 0.58
N ARG A 200 -9.72 39.79 -0.53
CA ARG A 200 -9.48 40.71 -1.65
C ARG A 200 -9.07 42.12 -1.22
N ASP A 201 -9.86 42.75 -0.34
CA ASP A 201 -9.68 44.16 0.03
C ASP A 201 -8.46 44.41 0.94
N ARG A 202 -7.79 43.34 1.38
CA ARG A 202 -6.64 43.38 2.28
C ARG A 202 -5.34 42.97 1.60
N LEU A 203 -5.45 42.37 0.42
CA LEU A 203 -4.33 41.91 -0.40
C LEU A 203 -3.89 43.02 -1.35
N GLU A 204 -2.60 43.06 -1.65
CA GLU A 204 -2.11 43.84 -2.77
C GLU A 204 -2.69 43.26 -4.08
N ARG A 205 -2.81 44.10 -5.11
CA ARG A 205 -3.36 43.64 -6.39
C ARG A 205 -2.55 42.51 -7.03
N SER A 206 -1.24 42.47 -6.76
CA SER A 206 -0.30 41.41 -7.15
C SER A 206 -0.40 40.13 -6.31
N GLU A 207 -1.21 40.11 -5.25
CA GLU A 207 -1.47 38.98 -4.34
C GLU A 207 -2.89 38.40 -4.49
N TYR A 208 -3.82 39.16 -5.08
CA TYR A 208 -5.18 38.72 -5.34
C TYR A 208 -5.25 37.83 -6.59
N MET A 209 -5.44 36.53 -6.41
CA MET A 209 -5.28 35.51 -7.48
C MET A 209 -6.26 35.61 -8.64
N PHE A 210 -7.39 36.28 -8.44
CA PHE A 210 -8.42 36.47 -9.46
C PHE A 210 -8.25 37.81 -10.21
N GLY A 211 -7.19 38.57 -9.94
CA GLY A 211 -6.83 39.78 -10.66
C GLY A 211 -5.81 39.51 -11.77
N SER A 212 -5.88 40.25 -12.88
CA SER A 212 -4.91 40.14 -13.99
C SER A 212 -3.48 40.48 -13.56
N GLU A 213 -3.32 41.45 -12.66
CA GLU A 213 -2.01 41.88 -12.14
C GLU A 213 -1.26 40.75 -11.41
N TYR A 214 -1.98 39.87 -10.70
CA TYR A 214 -1.37 38.68 -10.08
C TYR A 214 -0.74 37.75 -11.13
N TRP A 215 -1.42 37.50 -12.24
CA TRP A 215 -0.93 36.63 -13.31
C TRP A 215 0.23 37.26 -14.08
N GLN A 216 0.22 38.58 -14.27
CA GLN A 216 1.35 39.31 -14.85
C GLN A 216 2.60 39.22 -13.97
N ALA A 217 2.44 39.38 -12.65
CA ALA A 217 3.56 39.35 -11.71
C ALA A 217 4.07 37.92 -11.42
N ASN A 218 3.18 36.92 -11.41
CA ASN A 218 3.51 35.58 -10.90
C ASN A 218 3.42 34.46 -11.95
N GLY A 219 2.96 34.74 -13.18
CA GLY A 219 2.67 33.74 -14.21
C GLY A 219 3.84 32.79 -14.49
N GLY A 220 5.07 33.29 -14.59
CA GLY A 220 6.25 32.46 -14.79
C GLY A 220 6.60 31.55 -13.60
N ALA A 221 6.33 31.98 -12.36
CA ALA A 221 6.51 31.13 -11.18
C ALA A 221 5.43 30.04 -11.11
N ILE A 222 4.19 30.39 -11.45
CA ILE A 222 3.06 29.44 -11.51
C ILE A 222 3.29 28.40 -12.61
N ALA A 223 3.68 28.82 -13.81
CA ALA A 223 3.95 27.92 -14.92
C ALA A 223 5.06 26.90 -14.58
N ARG A 224 6.14 27.36 -13.93
CA ARG A 224 7.22 26.46 -13.46
C ARG A 224 6.72 25.47 -12.41
N ALA A 225 5.95 25.92 -11.43
CA ALA A 225 5.41 25.05 -10.39
C ALA A 225 4.40 24.04 -10.97
N ALA A 226 3.53 24.48 -11.87
CA ALA A 226 2.58 23.62 -12.58
C ALA A 226 3.31 22.59 -13.45
N GLY A 227 4.37 23.00 -14.17
CA GLY A 227 5.21 22.09 -14.95
C GLY A 227 5.90 21.04 -14.08
N VAL A 228 6.46 21.43 -12.93
CA VAL A 228 7.07 20.49 -11.97
C VAL A 228 6.02 19.52 -11.42
N LEU A 229 4.85 20.01 -11.00
CA LEU A 229 3.77 19.15 -10.54
C LEU A 229 3.28 18.21 -11.64
N PHE A 230 3.20 18.68 -12.89
CA PHE A 230 2.81 17.87 -14.04
C PHE A 230 3.76 16.68 -14.27
N LEU A 231 5.07 16.86 -14.05
CA LEU A 231 6.04 15.76 -14.17
C LEU A 231 5.71 14.56 -13.25
N PHE A 232 5.09 14.80 -12.09
CA PHE A 232 4.63 13.72 -11.20
C PHE A 232 3.46 12.91 -11.77
N PHE A 233 2.73 13.44 -12.75
CA PHE A 233 1.64 12.71 -13.43
C PHE A 233 2.11 11.99 -14.69
N VAL A 234 3.31 12.29 -15.20
CA VAL A 234 3.84 11.65 -16.43
C VAL A 234 3.91 10.12 -16.30
N PRO A 235 4.41 9.52 -15.19
CA PRO A 235 4.40 8.07 -15.04
C PRO A 235 2.99 7.46 -15.12
N LEU A 236 2.01 8.07 -14.44
CA LEU A 236 0.61 7.62 -14.48
C LEU A 236 0.03 7.68 -15.90
N ILE A 237 0.34 8.74 -16.65
CA ILE A 237 -0.09 8.90 -18.03
C ILE A 237 0.51 7.79 -18.90
N ILE A 238 1.81 7.54 -18.78
CA ILE A 238 2.50 6.46 -19.51
C ILE A 238 1.84 5.11 -19.19
N GLU A 239 1.60 4.81 -17.91
CA GLU A 239 0.97 3.55 -17.48
C GLU A 239 -0.45 3.41 -18.03
N THR A 240 -1.23 4.48 -18.02
CA THR A 240 -2.61 4.49 -18.53
C THR A 240 -2.66 4.27 -20.05
N ILE A 241 -1.69 4.82 -20.79
CA ILE A 241 -1.56 4.61 -22.24
C ILE A 241 -1.12 3.18 -22.54
N ARG A 242 -0.13 2.64 -21.80
CA ARG A 242 0.40 1.28 -22.01
C ARG A 242 -0.61 0.19 -21.64
N HIS A 243 -1.40 0.43 -20.59
CA HIS A 243 -2.31 -0.57 -20.00
C HIS A 243 -3.72 -0.01 -19.77
N PHE A 244 -4.41 0.43 -20.84
CA PHE A 244 -5.77 0.97 -20.75
C PHE A 244 -6.76 -0.06 -20.16
N PRO A 245 -7.70 0.33 -19.26
CA PRO A 245 -8.08 1.68 -18.84
C PRO A 245 -7.20 2.31 -17.74
N GLY A 246 -6.10 1.66 -17.37
CA GLY A 246 -5.09 2.16 -16.45
C GLY A 246 -5.52 2.19 -14.98
N PRO A 247 -4.61 2.62 -14.08
CA PRO A 247 -4.88 2.68 -12.65
C PRO A 247 -6.02 3.65 -12.28
N VAL A 248 -6.26 4.68 -13.09
CA VAL A 248 -7.31 5.69 -12.85
C VAL A 248 -8.72 5.07 -12.82
N ALA A 249 -8.98 4.07 -13.67
CA ALA A 249 -10.24 3.36 -13.67
C ALA A 249 -10.47 2.58 -12.36
N SER A 250 -9.42 1.99 -11.81
CA SER A 250 -9.47 1.30 -10.51
C SER A 250 -9.76 2.26 -9.35
N TYR A 251 -9.26 3.50 -9.41
CA TYR A 251 -9.58 4.51 -8.40
C TYR A 251 -11.05 4.92 -8.46
N ALA A 252 -11.59 5.11 -9.67
CA ALA A 252 -12.99 5.44 -9.89
C ALA A 252 -13.95 4.28 -9.56
N SER A 253 -13.56 3.02 -9.75
CA SER A 253 -14.36 1.87 -9.30
C SER A 253 -14.40 1.77 -7.78
N PHE A 254 -13.26 1.93 -7.11
CA PHE A 254 -13.19 1.92 -5.65
C PHE A 254 -14.09 3.00 -5.03
N GLY A 255 -14.02 4.24 -5.54
CA GLY A 255 -14.85 5.34 -5.04
C GLY A 255 -16.36 5.13 -5.22
N ARG A 256 -16.79 4.36 -6.22
CA ARG A 256 -18.23 4.07 -6.48
C ARG A 256 -18.79 2.97 -5.58
N GLN A 257 -17.95 2.04 -5.15
CA GLN A 257 -18.37 0.89 -4.34
C GLN A 257 -18.38 1.18 -2.85
N HIS A 258 -17.72 2.27 -2.41
CA HIS A 258 -17.59 2.59 -1.00
C HIS A 258 -18.79 3.37 -0.45
N HIS A 259 -19.31 2.95 0.70
CA HIS A 259 -20.37 3.65 1.41
C HIS A 259 -19.79 4.72 2.34
N ALA A 260 -20.40 5.90 2.33
CA ALA A 260 -19.95 7.00 3.18
C ALA A 260 -20.15 6.68 4.67
N ASN A 261 -19.10 6.89 5.47
CA ASN A 261 -19.17 6.81 6.92
C ASN A 261 -20.11 7.88 7.51
N THR A 262 -20.61 7.64 8.73
CA THR A 262 -21.40 8.66 9.45
C THR A 262 -20.50 9.84 9.88
N LEU A 263 -21.10 11.03 10.05
CA LEU A 263 -20.35 12.20 10.51
C LEU A 263 -19.73 11.98 11.91
N GLY A 264 -20.47 11.31 12.81
CA GLY A 264 -19.97 10.95 14.14
C GLY A 264 -18.78 9.99 14.09
N ALA A 265 -18.76 9.04 13.14
CA ALA A 265 -17.60 8.17 12.94
C ALA A 265 -16.39 8.93 12.39
N ALA A 266 -16.60 9.82 11.40
CA ALA A 266 -15.55 10.67 10.86
C ALA A 266 -14.93 11.62 11.91
N LEU A 267 -15.77 12.21 12.78
CA LEU A 267 -15.34 13.04 13.91
C LEU A 267 -14.55 12.23 14.95
N ARG A 268 -15.00 11.03 15.31
CA ARG A 268 -14.26 10.16 16.24
C ARG A 268 -12.91 9.76 15.67
N TYR A 269 -12.86 9.34 14.41
CA TYR A 269 -11.62 8.97 13.74
C TYR A 269 -10.64 10.15 13.66
N SER A 270 -11.09 11.30 13.17
CA SER A 270 -10.27 12.52 13.11
C SER A 270 -9.87 13.02 14.50
N GLY A 271 -10.73 12.81 15.50
CA GLY A 271 -10.51 13.18 16.89
C GLY A 271 -9.33 12.45 17.53
N GLN A 272 -9.03 11.22 17.09
CA GLN A 272 -7.89 10.46 17.59
C GLN A 272 -6.58 11.23 17.40
N TYR A 273 -6.40 11.97 16.31
CA TYR A 273 -5.17 12.74 16.04
C TYR A 273 -5.00 13.97 16.95
N TRP A 274 -6.10 14.45 17.54
CA TRP A 274 -6.12 15.57 18.48
C TRP A 274 -6.11 15.13 19.96
N GLY A 275 -6.07 13.82 20.22
CA GLY A 275 -6.19 13.26 21.59
C GLY A 275 -7.64 13.06 22.05
N GLY A 276 -8.63 13.30 21.20
CA GLY A 276 -10.05 13.03 21.46
C GLY A 276 -10.99 13.91 20.63
N THR A 277 -12.23 13.44 20.46
CA THR A 277 -13.26 14.17 19.70
C THR A 277 -13.56 15.55 20.29
N ALA A 278 -13.61 15.66 21.62
CA ALA A 278 -13.85 16.94 22.30
C ALA A 278 -12.76 17.96 21.97
N VAL A 279 -11.49 17.54 22.01
CA VAL A 279 -10.34 18.40 21.69
C VAL A 279 -10.38 18.86 20.23
N LEU A 280 -10.70 17.94 19.30
CA LEU A 280 -10.89 18.30 17.89
C LEU A 280 -11.98 19.36 17.71
N VAL A 281 -13.16 19.15 18.30
CA VAL A 281 -14.28 20.09 18.16
C VAL A 281 -13.92 21.45 18.75
N SER A 282 -13.31 21.49 19.94
CA SER A 282 -12.82 22.73 20.54
C SER A 282 -11.78 23.41 19.65
N ALA A 283 -10.84 22.66 19.07
CA ALA A 283 -9.84 23.20 18.16
C ALA A 283 -10.46 23.77 16.88
N ILE A 284 -11.45 23.09 16.28
CA ILE A 284 -12.21 23.61 15.12
C ILE A 284 -12.87 24.94 15.46
N VAL A 285 -13.57 25.01 16.61
CA VAL A 285 -14.26 26.23 17.04
C VAL A 285 -13.28 27.36 17.27
N VAL A 286 -12.20 27.13 18.02
CA VAL A 286 -11.20 28.15 18.34
C VAL A 286 -10.48 28.64 17.08
N MET A 287 -9.97 27.73 16.24
CA MET A 287 -9.27 28.10 15.00
C MET A 287 -10.18 28.86 14.05
N SER A 288 -11.44 28.43 13.90
CA SER A 288 -12.41 29.10 13.02
C SER A 288 -12.82 30.48 13.56
N ALA A 289 -12.99 30.62 14.88
CA ALA A 289 -13.30 31.89 15.51
C ALA A 289 -12.14 32.90 15.38
N VAL A 290 -10.90 32.45 15.61
CA VAL A 290 -9.69 33.28 15.43
C VAL A 290 -9.51 33.66 13.97
N LEU A 291 -9.75 32.73 13.04
CA LEU A 291 -9.71 33.01 11.61
C LEU A 291 -10.76 34.06 11.21
N ALA A 292 -12.02 33.87 11.60
CA ALA A 292 -13.12 34.80 11.30
C ALA A 292 -12.88 36.18 11.91
N SER A 293 -12.39 36.25 13.16
CA SER A 293 -12.01 37.51 13.80
C SER A 293 -10.84 38.19 13.11
N GLY A 294 -9.80 37.42 12.73
CA GLY A 294 -8.66 37.94 11.97
C GLY A 294 -9.07 38.47 10.60
N MET A 295 -10.01 37.81 9.92
CA MET A 295 -10.56 38.20 8.63
C MET A 295 -11.47 39.44 8.70
N SER A 296 -12.11 39.72 9.85
CA SER A 296 -13.03 40.85 10.02
C SER A 296 -12.40 42.07 10.72
N SER A 297 -11.37 41.87 11.55
CA SER A 297 -10.75 42.95 12.34
C SER A 297 -10.13 44.05 11.47
N ALA A 298 -10.57 45.30 11.65
CA ALA A 298 -9.99 46.46 10.96
C ALA A 298 -8.55 46.76 11.40
N ARG A 299 -8.17 46.34 12.62
CA ARG A 299 -6.78 46.38 13.11
C ARG A 299 -6.09 45.07 12.72
N ARG A 300 -4.94 45.15 12.04
CA ARG A 300 -4.09 43.99 11.69
C ARG A 300 -3.43 43.37 12.94
N ALA A 301 -4.23 42.84 13.86
CA ALA A 301 -3.75 42.20 15.09
C ALA A 301 -2.96 40.90 14.79
N ILE A 302 -3.28 40.22 13.68
CA ILE A 302 -2.59 39.01 13.21
C ILE A 302 -1.96 39.32 11.86
N GLN A 303 -0.69 38.93 11.68
CA GLN A 303 0.01 39.06 10.39
C GLN A 303 -0.69 38.20 9.32
N GLY A 304 -0.84 38.74 8.11
CA GLY A 304 -1.57 38.06 7.02
C GLY A 304 -1.06 36.65 6.70
N SER A 305 0.27 36.45 6.75
CA SER A 305 0.87 35.12 6.53
C SER A 305 0.53 34.12 7.63
N THR A 306 0.40 34.58 8.87
CA THR A 306 -0.03 33.74 10.00
C THR A 306 -1.51 33.39 9.91
N LEU A 307 -2.34 34.35 9.50
CA LEU A 307 -3.76 34.12 9.27
C LEU A 307 -3.99 33.11 8.12
N ALA A 308 -3.18 33.18 7.05
CA ALA A 308 -3.22 32.22 5.96
C ALA A 308 -2.77 30.81 6.39
N LEU A 309 -1.81 30.71 7.32
CA LEU A 309 -1.44 29.41 7.92
C LEU A 309 -2.61 28.82 8.70
N LEU A 310 -3.29 29.63 9.52
CA LEU A 310 -4.49 29.21 10.23
C LEU A 310 -5.61 28.75 9.27
N ALA A 311 -5.85 29.50 8.19
CA ALA A 311 -6.79 29.11 7.14
C ALA A 311 -6.44 27.75 6.51
N THR A 312 -5.14 27.48 6.34
CA THR A 312 -4.65 26.20 5.82
C THR A 312 -4.91 25.04 6.78
N LEU A 313 -4.70 25.25 8.10
CA LEU A 313 -4.97 24.22 9.11
C LEU A 313 -6.47 23.90 9.25
N VAL A 314 -7.33 24.92 9.16
CA VAL A 314 -8.79 24.74 9.11
C VAL A 314 -9.20 23.98 7.84
N SER A 315 -8.64 24.36 6.69
CA SER A 315 -8.92 23.69 5.41
C SER A 315 -8.47 22.22 5.41
N ALA A 316 -7.30 21.94 5.98
CA ALA A 316 -6.80 20.57 6.13
C ALA A 316 -7.67 19.73 7.07
N THR A 317 -8.22 20.33 8.13
CA THR A 317 -9.17 19.67 9.03
C THR A 317 -10.49 19.36 8.32
N ALA A 318 -11.01 20.29 7.52
CA ALA A 318 -12.19 20.03 6.70
C ALA A 318 -11.95 18.91 5.68
N ALA A 319 -10.79 18.91 5.02
CA ALA A 319 -10.40 17.86 4.08
C ALA A 319 -10.24 16.49 4.77
N MET A 320 -9.68 16.44 5.98
CA MET A 320 -9.56 15.20 6.75
C MET A 320 -10.93 14.65 7.15
N LEU A 321 -11.88 15.51 7.58
CA LEU A 321 -13.24 15.09 7.89
C LEU A 321 -13.96 14.56 6.65
N PHE A 322 -13.79 15.21 5.49
CA PHE A 322 -14.30 14.73 4.22
C PHE A 322 -13.69 13.37 3.85
N TYR A 323 -12.36 13.23 3.94
CA TYR A 323 -11.67 11.99 3.62
C TYR A 323 -12.08 10.85 4.56
N SER A 324 -12.18 11.10 5.85
CA SER A 324 -12.67 10.14 6.85
C SER A 324 -14.11 9.71 6.56
N LYS A 325 -14.93 10.62 6.02
CA LYS A 325 -16.31 10.32 5.66
C LYS A 325 -16.42 9.49 4.37
N PHE A 326 -15.68 9.84 3.32
CA PHE A 326 -15.92 9.32 1.97
C PHE A 326 -14.80 8.44 1.41
N GLY A 327 -13.61 8.46 1.97
CA GLY A 327 -12.43 7.82 1.39
C GLY A 327 -11.66 6.87 2.31
N VAL A 328 -12.00 6.79 3.60
CA VAL A 328 -11.47 5.77 4.51
C VAL A 328 -12.47 4.61 4.60
N ASP A 329 -12.00 3.43 4.21
CA ASP A 329 -12.74 2.18 4.23
C ASP A 329 -12.85 1.60 5.64
N GLN A 330 -11.75 1.61 6.37
CA GLN A 330 -11.61 0.95 7.67
C GLN A 330 -11.10 1.93 8.73
N LEU A 331 -12.02 2.55 9.47
CA LEU A 331 -11.71 3.59 10.47
C LEU A 331 -10.90 3.07 11.67
N GLN A 332 -10.76 1.76 11.87
CA GLN A 332 -9.84 1.18 12.85
C GLN A 332 -8.36 1.39 12.49
N HIS A 333 -8.07 1.59 11.19
CA HIS A 333 -6.71 1.77 10.70
C HIS A 333 -6.27 3.24 10.78
N ARG A 334 -5.76 3.61 11.95
CA ARG A 334 -5.25 4.97 12.23
C ARG A 334 -4.07 5.37 11.33
N TYR A 335 -3.32 4.42 10.78
CA TYR A 335 -2.20 4.74 9.90
C TYR A 335 -2.63 5.48 8.62
N ILE A 336 -3.85 5.29 8.16
CA ILE A 336 -4.39 5.92 6.94
C ILE A 336 -4.35 7.45 7.03
N GLY A 337 -4.54 8.03 8.23
CA GLY A 337 -4.52 9.47 8.46
C GLY A 337 -3.27 9.99 9.18
N TYR A 338 -2.17 9.23 9.26
CA TYR A 338 -0.97 9.67 9.99
C TYR A 338 -0.43 11.04 9.57
N PHE A 339 -0.50 11.38 8.28
CA PHE A 339 -0.12 12.71 7.79
C PHE A 339 -0.88 13.86 8.49
N TYR A 340 -2.11 13.61 8.95
CA TYR A 340 -2.96 14.62 9.59
C TYR A 340 -2.47 15.05 10.97
N TYR A 341 -1.61 14.26 11.64
CA TYR A 341 -0.94 14.69 12.88
C TYR A 341 -0.16 16.01 12.73
N SER A 342 0.24 16.36 11.50
CA SER A 342 0.90 17.63 11.21
C SER A 342 0.02 18.84 11.55
N VAL A 343 -1.32 18.71 11.45
CA VAL A 343 -2.26 19.81 11.73
C VAL A 343 -2.30 20.18 13.22
N PRO A 344 -2.60 19.27 14.17
CA PRO A 344 -2.53 19.60 15.58
C PRO A 344 -1.11 20.01 16.01
N ALA A 345 -0.05 19.41 15.45
CA ALA A 345 1.32 19.79 15.76
C ALA A 345 1.66 21.23 15.31
N LEU A 346 1.27 21.62 14.09
CA LEU A 346 1.46 22.99 13.59
C LEU A 346 0.56 24.00 14.33
N ALA A 347 -0.68 23.63 14.66
CA ALA A 347 -1.58 24.49 15.43
C ALA A 347 -1.02 24.77 16.83
N ALA A 348 -0.56 23.73 17.52
CA ALA A 348 0.09 23.85 18.82
C ALA A 348 1.41 24.63 18.73
N ALA A 349 2.25 24.37 17.73
CA ALA A 349 3.48 25.12 17.51
C ALA A 349 3.21 26.62 17.27
N LEU A 350 2.17 26.95 16.51
CA LEU A 350 1.73 28.33 16.30
C LEU A 350 1.26 28.99 17.59
N LEU A 351 0.43 28.30 18.37
CA LEU A 351 -0.07 28.80 19.66
C LEU A 351 1.09 29.03 20.65
N VAL A 352 1.95 28.03 20.83
CA VAL A 352 3.09 28.08 21.74
C VAL A 352 4.08 29.15 21.31
N ALA A 353 4.39 29.28 20.02
CA ALA A 353 5.27 30.34 19.56
C ALA A 353 4.66 31.74 19.74
N ALA A 354 3.35 31.90 19.54
CA ALA A 354 2.67 33.18 19.78
C ALA A 354 2.67 33.55 21.27
N THR A 355 2.36 32.60 22.16
CA THR A 355 2.37 32.84 23.62
C THR A 355 3.79 33.08 24.11
N LEU A 356 4.74 32.22 23.76
CA LEU A 356 6.14 32.40 24.10
C LEU A 356 6.67 33.72 23.55
N ARG A 357 6.31 34.16 22.34
CA ARG A 357 6.73 35.49 21.87
C ARG A 357 6.14 36.63 22.71
N ALA A 358 4.88 36.52 23.13
CA ALA A 358 4.26 37.52 24.00
C ALA A 358 4.96 37.63 25.37
N TYR A 359 5.41 36.50 25.95
CA TYR A 359 6.11 36.46 27.24
C TYR A 359 7.63 36.67 27.13
N LEU A 360 8.29 35.97 26.20
CA LEU A 360 9.74 35.96 25.94
C LEU A 360 10.23 37.17 25.14
N SER A 361 9.36 37.99 24.53
CA SER A 361 9.79 39.27 23.92
C SER A 361 10.45 40.22 24.91
N LYS A 362 10.29 39.95 26.22
CA LYS A 362 10.97 40.63 27.32
C LYS A 362 12.26 39.94 27.79
N LEU A 363 12.55 38.74 27.29
CA LEU A 363 13.72 37.93 27.66
C LEU A 363 14.82 38.02 26.61
N SER A 364 16.06 37.73 27.00
CA SER A 364 17.20 37.78 26.08
C SER A 364 17.11 36.69 25.01
N PRO A 365 17.63 36.92 23.79
CA PRO A 365 17.70 35.90 22.72
C PRO A 365 18.35 34.57 23.15
N ILE A 366 19.23 34.62 24.16
CA ILE A 366 19.89 33.46 24.76
C ILE A 366 18.85 32.50 25.38
N VAL A 367 17.83 33.02 26.06
CA VAL A 367 16.78 32.18 26.68
C VAL A 367 16.00 31.41 25.61
N VAL A 368 15.66 32.07 24.50
CA VAL A 368 14.97 31.43 23.38
C VAL A 368 15.86 30.36 22.72
N ALA A 369 17.15 30.63 22.56
CA ALA A 369 18.11 29.66 22.04
C ALA A 369 18.24 28.42 22.94
N ILE A 370 18.27 28.60 24.26
CA ILE A 370 18.26 27.50 25.23
C ILE A 370 16.96 26.68 25.10
N ALA A 371 15.79 27.34 25.01
CA ALA A 371 14.53 26.64 24.84
C ALA A 371 14.50 25.79 23.54
N ILE A 372 14.99 26.34 22.43
CA ILE A 372 15.15 25.60 21.17
C ILE A 372 16.05 24.37 21.37
N ALA A 373 17.21 24.54 22.00
CA ALA A 373 18.15 23.45 22.25
C ALA A 373 17.52 22.34 23.11
N VAL A 374 16.83 22.70 24.20
CA VAL A 374 16.13 21.75 25.08
C VAL A 374 15.06 20.96 24.32
N LEU A 375 14.24 21.63 23.51
CA LEU A 375 13.20 20.98 22.70
C LEU A 375 13.80 20.04 21.66
N LEU A 376 14.87 20.44 20.98
CA LEU A 376 15.55 19.59 20.00
C LEU A 376 16.24 18.38 20.65
N ILE A 377 16.82 18.54 21.84
CA ILE A 377 17.39 17.42 22.61
C ILE A 377 16.28 16.47 23.07
N ALA A 378 15.14 16.99 23.52
CA ALA A 378 13.98 16.17 23.88
C ALA A 378 13.43 15.40 22.66
N SER A 379 13.32 16.05 21.50
CA SER A 379 13.00 15.38 20.24
C SER A 379 13.99 14.28 19.92
N ALA A 380 15.30 14.57 19.94
CA ALA A 380 16.35 13.60 19.62
C ALA A 380 16.30 12.37 20.53
N ARG A 381 16.13 12.57 21.84
CA ARG A 381 15.95 11.47 22.80
C ARG A 381 14.67 10.67 22.54
N LYS A 382 13.59 11.33 22.12
CA LYS A 382 12.32 10.65 21.86
C LYS A 382 12.36 9.87 20.54
N ILE A 383 13.11 10.33 19.55
CA ILE A 383 13.26 9.61 18.27
C ILE A 383 14.34 8.54 18.28
N ASP A 384 15.20 8.54 19.28
CA ASP A 384 16.14 7.45 19.58
C ASP A 384 15.40 6.23 20.18
N ASN A 385 14.54 5.63 19.36
CA ASN A 385 13.79 4.42 19.66
C ASN A 385 13.74 3.55 18.41
N THR A 386 13.78 2.23 18.59
CA THR A 386 13.63 1.28 17.49
C THR A 386 12.16 1.18 17.06
N PRO A 387 11.83 1.30 15.76
CA PRO A 387 10.47 1.08 15.26
C PRO A 387 9.93 -0.30 15.62
N ASN A 388 8.63 -0.42 15.91
CA ASN A 388 8.03 -1.70 16.33
C ASN A 388 8.14 -2.80 15.26
N TYR A 389 8.16 -2.40 13.99
CA TYR A 389 8.28 -3.29 12.84
C TYR A 389 9.74 -3.52 12.40
N ALA A 390 10.74 -3.02 13.14
CA ALA A 390 12.16 -3.14 12.76
C ALA A 390 12.64 -4.60 12.70
N HIS A 391 11.96 -5.51 13.40
CA HIS A 391 12.23 -6.94 13.27
C HIS A 391 12.04 -7.45 11.83
N PHE A 392 11.21 -6.81 11.01
CA PHE A 392 11.07 -7.16 9.59
C PHE A 392 12.18 -6.62 8.69
N TYR A 393 13.09 -5.77 9.18
CA TYR A 393 14.22 -5.28 8.40
C TYR A 393 15.28 -6.36 8.17
N ASN A 394 15.40 -7.29 9.12
CA ASN A 394 16.38 -8.36 9.03
C ASN A 394 15.78 -9.70 9.44
N GLN A 395 15.48 -10.52 8.43
CA GLN A 395 14.95 -11.87 8.57
C GLN A 395 15.96 -12.86 7.95
N PRO A 396 17.06 -13.18 8.67
CA PRO A 396 18.15 -13.99 8.11
C PRO A 396 17.70 -15.39 7.66
N GLY A 397 16.68 -15.97 8.30
CA GLY A 397 16.14 -17.27 7.90
C GLY A 397 15.60 -17.31 6.46
N ILE A 398 15.31 -16.15 5.85
CA ILE A 398 14.93 -16.06 4.43
C ILE A 398 16.10 -16.44 3.51
N ALA A 399 17.34 -16.11 3.88
CA ALA A 399 18.51 -16.54 3.14
C ALA A 399 18.67 -18.07 3.19
N ASP A 400 18.46 -18.68 4.36
CA ASP A 400 18.50 -20.14 4.50
C ASP A 400 17.42 -20.84 3.65
N LEU A 401 16.20 -20.28 3.64
CA LEU A 401 15.10 -20.76 2.80
C LEU A 401 15.43 -20.60 1.30
N TYR A 402 16.01 -19.47 0.90
CA TYR A 402 16.49 -19.25 -0.46
C TYR A 402 17.51 -20.31 -0.86
N ASP A 403 18.53 -20.55 -0.04
CA ASP A 403 19.58 -21.52 -0.32
C ASP A 403 19.03 -22.95 -0.44
N ALA A 404 18.04 -23.30 0.38
CA ALA A 404 17.35 -24.58 0.30
C ALA A 404 16.61 -24.76 -1.04
N LEU A 405 15.88 -23.74 -1.49
CA LEU A 405 15.16 -23.77 -2.76
C LEU A 405 16.10 -23.67 -3.97
N ALA A 406 17.17 -22.88 -3.88
CA ALA A 406 18.14 -22.72 -4.97
C ALA A 406 18.87 -24.04 -5.29
N ARG A 407 19.14 -24.88 -4.28
CA ARG A 407 19.75 -26.22 -4.46
C ARG A 407 18.89 -27.19 -5.27
N ILE A 408 17.57 -26.99 -5.29
CA ILE A 408 16.62 -27.88 -5.96
C ILE A 408 15.96 -27.22 -7.19
N LYS A 409 16.48 -26.07 -7.62
CA LYS A 409 15.89 -25.31 -8.73
C LYS A 409 15.92 -26.13 -10.04
N PRO A 410 14.77 -26.32 -10.72
CA PRO A 410 14.69 -27.00 -12.00
C PRO A 410 15.05 -26.08 -13.18
N GLU A 411 14.92 -26.58 -14.42
CA GLU A 411 14.84 -25.73 -15.61
C GLU A 411 13.54 -24.89 -15.55
N GLY A 412 13.63 -23.69 -14.96
CA GLY A 412 12.50 -22.77 -14.78
C GLY A 412 12.30 -22.30 -13.33
N ARG A 413 11.15 -21.66 -13.05
CA ARG A 413 10.77 -21.18 -11.71
C ARG A 413 10.02 -22.25 -10.93
N ILE A 414 10.25 -22.32 -9.62
CA ILE A 414 9.44 -23.13 -8.69
C ILE A 414 8.09 -22.45 -8.46
N VAL A 415 6.99 -23.21 -8.54
CA VAL A 415 5.64 -22.69 -8.34
C VAL A 415 5.28 -22.78 -6.86
N LEU A 416 5.06 -21.63 -6.21
CA LEU A 416 4.65 -21.55 -4.81
C LEU A 416 3.14 -21.34 -4.70
N ASN A 417 2.47 -22.26 -4.01
CA ASN A 417 1.02 -22.23 -3.77
C ASN A 417 0.81 -21.92 -2.29
N LEU A 418 0.34 -20.71 -2.00
CA LEU A 418 0.27 -20.23 -0.62
C LEU A 418 -1.01 -20.72 0.05
N ASP A 419 -0.88 -21.61 1.04
CA ASP A 419 -1.99 -21.96 1.92
C ASP A 419 -2.30 -20.75 2.81
N SER A 420 -3.50 -20.19 2.71
CA SER A 420 -3.86 -18.99 3.48
C SER A 420 -4.18 -19.29 4.96
N LYS A 421 -3.93 -20.52 5.43
CA LYS A 421 -4.12 -20.97 6.82
C LYS A 421 -2.85 -21.68 7.32
N PRO A 422 -2.55 -21.66 8.63
CA PRO A 422 -3.24 -20.93 9.70
C PRO A 422 -2.85 -19.45 9.79
N ASP A 423 -1.65 -19.07 9.31
CA ASP A 423 -1.11 -17.71 9.43
C ASP A 423 -0.78 -17.13 8.03
N PRO A 424 -1.78 -16.52 7.36
CA PRO A 424 -1.57 -15.91 6.05
C PRO A 424 -0.59 -14.73 6.09
N GLY A 425 -0.46 -14.06 7.24
CA GLY A 425 0.47 -12.94 7.42
C GLY A 425 1.92 -13.41 7.34
N LYS A 426 2.25 -14.49 8.06
CA LYS A 426 3.60 -15.08 8.06
C LYS A 426 4.02 -15.60 6.68
N ILE A 427 3.09 -16.21 5.96
CA ILE A 427 3.34 -16.76 4.62
C ILE A 427 3.59 -15.62 3.64
N TRP A 428 2.73 -14.60 3.66
CA TRP A 428 2.85 -13.42 2.82
C TRP A 428 4.15 -12.63 3.08
N GLU A 429 4.46 -12.31 4.33
CA GLU A 429 5.63 -11.47 4.67
C GLU A 429 6.95 -12.14 4.28
N THR A 430 7.04 -13.46 4.47
CA THR A 430 8.26 -14.24 4.26
C THR A 430 8.46 -14.54 2.77
N THR A 431 7.38 -14.83 2.04
CA THR A 431 7.40 -15.03 0.58
C THR A 431 7.87 -13.77 -0.15
N LEU A 432 7.44 -12.58 0.28
CA LEU A 432 7.94 -11.31 -0.28
C LEU A 432 9.45 -11.16 -0.07
N GLY A 433 9.95 -11.45 1.13
CA GLY A 433 11.38 -11.40 1.41
C GLY A 433 12.18 -12.40 0.56
N LEU A 434 11.67 -13.62 0.37
CA LEU A 434 12.27 -14.61 -0.52
C LEU A 434 12.37 -14.10 -1.96
N LEU A 435 11.30 -13.48 -2.48
CA LEU A 435 11.27 -12.95 -3.84
C LEU A 435 12.31 -11.85 -4.06
N ILE A 436 12.41 -10.88 -3.14
CA ILE A 436 13.40 -9.80 -3.29
C ILE A 436 14.83 -10.33 -3.11
N TYR A 437 15.05 -11.26 -2.18
CA TYR A 437 16.36 -11.87 -1.98
C TYR A 437 16.81 -12.61 -3.25
N ALA A 438 15.94 -13.44 -3.82
CA ALA A 438 16.21 -14.17 -5.05
C ALA A 438 16.50 -13.22 -6.23
N LYS A 439 15.71 -12.15 -6.36
CA LYS A 439 15.91 -11.13 -7.40
C LYS A 439 17.25 -10.42 -7.28
N ARG A 440 17.69 -10.06 -6.06
CA ARG A 440 19.02 -9.45 -5.82
C ARG A 440 20.16 -10.41 -6.05
N ALA A 441 19.96 -11.71 -5.79
CA ALA A 441 20.91 -12.75 -6.13
C ALA A 441 20.98 -13.05 -7.65
N GLY A 442 20.22 -12.33 -8.48
CA GLY A 442 20.17 -12.55 -9.93
C GLY A 442 19.51 -13.88 -10.33
N ASN A 443 18.73 -14.47 -9.42
CA ASN A 443 18.13 -15.79 -9.62
C ASN A 443 16.62 -15.67 -9.75
N ASP A 444 16.09 -15.98 -10.94
CA ASP A 444 14.64 -16.10 -11.16
C ASP A 444 14.15 -17.44 -10.59
N LEU A 445 14.03 -17.50 -9.27
CA LEU A 445 13.93 -18.75 -8.50
C LEU A 445 12.50 -19.29 -8.42
N VAL A 446 11.54 -18.43 -8.06
CA VAL A 446 10.18 -18.83 -7.73
C VAL A 446 9.15 -17.90 -8.38
N CYS A 447 7.94 -18.41 -8.57
CA CYS A 447 6.75 -17.64 -8.87
C CYS A 447 5.64 -17.98 -7.87
N VAL A 448 4.73 -17.03 -7.62
CA VAL A 448 3.60 -17.24 -6.70
C VAL A 448 2.32 -17.52 -7.49
N ASN A 449 1.68 -18.64 -7.18
CA ASN A 449 0.42 -19.06 -7.78
C ASN A 449 -0.76 -18.68 -6.88
N GLN A 450 -1.60 -17.77 -7.38
CA GLN A 450 -2.84 -17.24 -6.77
C GLN A 450 -2.68 -16.73 -5.30
N ASN A 451 -3.70 -16.03 -4.80
CA ASN A 451 -3.74 -15.33 -3.49
C ASN A 451 -2.79 -14.13 -3.33
N TRP A 452 -3.28 -13.01 -2.77
CA TRP A 452 -2.51 -11.78 -2.45
C TRP A 452 -1.71 -11.16 -3.62
N HIS A 453 -2.22 -11.33 -4.84
CA HIS A 453 -1.56 -11.05 -6.11
C HIS A 453 -0.95 -9.65 -6.28
N ILE A 454 -1.51 -8.61 -5.64
CA ILE A 454 -1.04 -7.24 -5.91
C ILE A 454 0.31 -6.90 -5.27
N SER A 455 0.68 -7.57 -4.18
CA SER A 455 1.95 -7.30 -3.50
C SER A 455 3.16 -7.92 -4.21
N TYR A 456 2.97 -9.00 -4.96
CA TYR A 456 4.05 -9.76 -5.61
C TYR A 456 4.55 -9.15 -6.92
N THR A 457 3.91 -8.08 -7.42
CA THR A 457 4.09 -7.56 -8.81
C THR A 457 3.70 -8.59 -9.87
N LYS A 458 3.38 -8.14 -11.10
CA LYS A 458 2.97 -9.06 -12.18
C LYS A 458 4.07 -10.06 -12.53
N ASP A 459 5.33 -9.64 -12.51
CA ASP A 459 6.46 -10.47 -12.95
C ASP A 459 6.72 -11.66 -12.02
N ALA A 460 6.38 -11.56 -10.72
CA ALA A 460 6.55 -12.67 -9.78
C ALA A 460 5.35 -13.63 -9.74
N GLN A 461 4.27 -13.35 -10.49
CA GLN A 461 3.14 -14.26 -10.59
C GLN A 461 3.47 -15.39 -11.57
N CYS A 462 2.96 -16.59 -11.27
CA CYS A 462 3.11 -17.72 -12.17
C CYS A 462 2.24 -17.55 -13.43
N THR A 463 2.78 -17.95 -14.57
CA THR A 463 2.02 -18.12 -15.81
C THR A 463 1.31 -19.48 -15.82
N PRO A 464 0.23 -19.66 -16.61
CA PRO A 464 -0.44 -20.96 -16.75
C PRO A 464 0.50 -22.08 -17.20
N GLY A 465 1.49 -21.77 -18.05
CA GLY A 465 2.49 -22.73 -18.50
C GLY A 465 3.41 -23.21 -17.38
N GLU A 466 3.78 -22.33 -16.45
CA GLU A 466 4.63 -22.69 -15.31
C GLU A 466 3.87 -23.53 -14.30
N VAL A 467 2.62 -23.17 -13.98
CA VAL A 467 1.76 -23.99 -13.11
C VAL A 467 1.61 -25.40 -13.70
N LYS A 468 1.50 -25.51 -15.03
CA LYS A 468 1.36 -26.77 -15.75
C LYS A 468 2.63 -27.62 -15.74
N ASN A 469 3.80 -27.01 -15.97
CA ASN A 469 5.02 -27.76 -16.30
C ASN A 469 6.03 -27.84 -15.15
N ASN A 470 6.04 -26.87 -14.23
CA ASN A 470 7.10 -26.76 -13.24
C ASN A 470 6.74 -27.47 -11.92
N PRO A 471 7.73 -27.79 -11.07
CA PRO A 471 7.51 -28.30 -9.72
C PRO A 471 6.70 -27.31 -8.87
N GLY A 472 5.62 -27.80 -8.29
CA GLY A 472 4.75 -27.04 -7.40
C GLY A 472 4.97 -27.41 -5.95
N TYR A 473 5.01 -26.40 -5.08
CA TYR A 473 5.07 -26.56 -3.63
C TYR A 473 3.86 -25.90 -2.99
N GLU A 474 3.26 -26.59 -2.04
CA GLU A 474 2.42 -25.98 -1.01
C GLU A 474 3.33 -25.21 -0.05
N VAL A 475 2.97 -23.98 0.29
CA VAL A 475 3.65 -23.16 1.29
C VAL A 475 2.70 -22.91 2.45
N SER A 476 3.09 -23.32 3.65
CA SER A 476 2.31 -23.16 4.88
C SER A 476 3.17 -22.59 6.02
N ALA A 477 2.55 -22.01 7.04
CA ALA A 477 3.26 -21.51 8.22
C ALA A 477 3.56 -22.65 9.21
N ALA A 478 4.77 -22.67 9.78
CA ALA A 478 5.14 -23.60 10.84
C ALA A 478 4.58 -23.15 12.21
N PRO A 479 4.23 -24.07 13.12
CA PRO A 479 4.13 -25.52 12.94
C PRO A 479 2.77 -25.94 12.34
N VAL A 480 2.77 -26.97 11.49
CA VAL A 480 1.53 -27.60 11.00
C VAL A 480 1.32 -28.90 11.76
N ALA A 481 0.15 -29.06 12.40
CA ALA A 481 -0.08 -30.08 13.41
C ALA A 481 -0.11 -31.53 12.88
N ASP A 482 -0.42 -31.76 11.60
CA ASP A 482 -0.55 -33.11 11.05
C ASP A 482 -0.86 -32.98 9.56
N ARG A 483 0.09 -33.27 8.65
CA ARG A 483 -0.12 -33.51 7.20
C ARG A 483 1.23 -33.56 6.46
N MET A 484 1.53 -34.72 5.84
CA MET A 484 2.61 -34.99 4.86
C MET A 484 4.06 -34.71 5.32
N SER A 485 5.04 -35.38 4.70
CA SER A 485 6.47 -35.13 4.93
C SER A 485 6.85 -33.73 4.43
N THR A 486 7.53 -32.97 5.26
CA THR A 486 8.10 -31.66 4.90
C THR A 486 9.32 -31.86 3.99
N ASP A 487 9.34 -31.21 2.82
CA ASP A 487 10.51 -31.21 1.92
C ASP A 487 11.53 -30.15 2.33
N ILE A 488 11.04 -28.94 2.61
CA ILE A 488 11.87 -27.79 3.02
C ILE A 488 11.20 -27.10 4.20
N GLU A 489 11.99 -26.78 5.21
CA GLU A 489 11.60 -25.94 6.33
C GLU A 489 12.60 -24.80 6.48
N GLY A 490 12.11 -23.57 6.63
CA GLY A 490 12.97 -22.39 6.76
C GLY A 490 12.17 -21.11 6.92
N ALA A 491 12.72 -20.13 7.64
CA ALA A 491 12.07 -18.83 7.90
C ALA A 491 10.66 -18.91 8.54
N GLY A 492 10.34 -20.00 9.23
CA GLY A 492 9.01 -20.26 9.78
C GLY A 492 7.97 -20.71 8.74
N LEU A 493 8.42 -21.10 7.55
CA LEU A 493 7.61 -21.72 6.52
C LEU A 493 7.94 -23.21 6.36
N VAL A 494 6.92 -23.96 6.01
CA VAL A 494 6.99 -25.38 5.62
C VAL A 494 6.55 -25.47 4.16
N LEU A 495 7.42 -26.03 3.33
CA LEU A 495 7.17 -26.25 1.92
C LEU A 495 7.06 -27.75 1.66
N ARG A 496 5.96 -28.16 1.03
CA ARG A 496 5.68 -29.54 0.65
C ARG A 496 5.52 -29.65 -0.85
N LYS A 497 6.29 -30.52 -1.47
CA LYS A 497 6.23 -30.75 -2.91
C LYS A 497 4.93 -31.45 -3.25
N TYR A 498 4.21 -30.93 -4.25
CA TYR A 498 3.09 -31.67 -4.82
C TYR A 498 3.59 -32.89 -5.61
N PRO A 499 2.79 -33.96 -5.72
CA PRO A 499 3.14 -35.12 -6.52
C PRO A 499 3.47 -34.73 -7.96
N ASP A 500 4.58 -35.25 -8.48
CA ASP A 500 4.89 -35.15 -9.91
C ASP A 500 3.96 -36.07 -10.76
N ASP A 501 3.29 -37.02 -10.10
CA ASP A 501 2.34 -37.97 -10.67
C ASP A 501 1.17 -38.22 -9.70
N TYR A 502 -0.04 -37.89 -10.14
CA TYR A 502 -1.29 -38.09 -9.39
C TYR A 502 -1.90 -39.48 -9.61
N SER A 503 -1.33 -40.32 -10.47
CA SER A 503 -1.82 -41.68 -10.69
C SER A 503 -1.76 -42.55 -9.44
N GLU A 504 -0.88 -42.21 -8.48
CA GLU A 504 -0.70 -42.91 -7.21
C GLU A 504 -1.26 -42.14 -6.01
N ALA A 505 -1.84 -40.94 -6.23
CA ALA A 505 -2.36 -40.11 -5.14
C ALA A 505 -3.65 -40.66 -4.51
N GLY A 506 -4.29 -41.64 -5.15
CA GLY A 506 -5.59 -42.19 -4.73
C GLY A 506 -6.72 -41.18 -4.88
N PHE A 507 -7.80 -41.37 -4.11
CA PHE A 507 -8.92 -40.42 -4.06
C PHE A 507 -8.63 -39.31 -3.07
N ILE A 508 -8.51 -38.09 -3.57
CA ILE A 508 -8.29 -36.86 -2.79
C ILE A 508 -9.61 -36.08 -2.70
N SER A 509 -9.87 -35.45 -1.55
CA SER A 509 -11.07 -34.62 -1.35
C SER A 509 -10.74 -33.23 -0.83
N ALA A 510 -11.61 -32.26 -1.13
CA ALA A 510 -11.51 -30.89 -0.61
C ALA A 510 -11.46 -30.85 0.92
N GLU A 511 -12.22 -31.73 1.59
CA GLU A 511 -12.29 -31.81 3.05
C GLU A 511 -11.02 -32.41 3.68
N LYS A 512 -10.53 -33.54 3.16
CA LYS A 512 -9.44 -34.30 3.78
C LYS A 512 -8.07 -33.79 3.34
N ASN A 513 -7.96 -33.36 2.09
CA ASN A 513 -6.70 -32.99 1.44
C ASN A 513 -6.82 -31.64 0.74
N PRO A 514 -7.26 -30.55 1.41
CA PRO A 514 -7.62 -29.29 0.75
C PRO A 514 -6.53 -28.70 -0.14
N ALA A 515 -5.26 -28.75 0.28
CA ALA A 515 -4.16 -28.19 -0.50
C ALA A 515 -3.75 -29.05 -1.69
N LEU A 516 -3.65 -30.38 -1.50
CA LEU A 516 -3.38 -31.31 -2.59
C LEU A 516 -4.55 -31.32 -3.60
N PHE A 517 -5.78 -31.25 -3.12
CA PHE A 517 -6.97 -31.09 -3.94
C PHE A 517 -6.96 -29.75 -4.69
N GLY A 518 -6.62 -28.66 -4.00
CA GLY A 518 -6.46 -27.33 -4.61
C GLY A 518 -5.39 -27.28 -5.70
N SER A 519 -4.31 -28.06 -5.58
CA SER A 519 -3.19 -28.06 -6.53
C SER A 519 -3.55 -28.53 -7.94
N VAL A 520 -4.62 -29.31 -8.09
CA VAL A 520 -5.10 -29.77 -9.39
C VAL A 520 -6.19 -28.87 -9.97
N LEU A 521 -6.70 -27.91 -9.18
CA LEU A 521 -7.69 -26.94 -9.65
C LEU A 521 -6.98 -25.90 -10.50
N ASN A 522 -7.40 -25.78 -11.75
CA ASN A 522 -6.94 -24.74 -12.66
C ASN A 522 -8.04 -23.67 -12.83
N GLY A 523 -8.10 -22.94 -13.94
CA GLY A 523 -9.11 -21.89 -14.15
C GLY A 523 -10.55 -22.37 -13.99
N GLY A 524 -11.43 -21.48 -13.50
CA GLY A 524 -12.88 -21.69 -13.43
C GLY A 524 -13.44 -22.19 -12.09
N TRP A 525 -12.59 -22.44 -11.10
CA TRP A 525 -12.98 -22.88 -9.75
C TRP A 525 -12.92 -21.75 -8.71
N SER A 526 -13.77 -21.86 -7.69
CA SER A 526 -13.64 -21.12 -6.44
C SER A 526 -12.41 -21.59 -5.64
N PRO A 527 -11.93 -20.80 -4.66
CA PRO A 527 -11.06 -21.31 -3.62
C PRO A 527 -11.67 -22.53 -2.91
N VAL A 528 -10.82 -23.40 -2.38
CA VAL A 528 -11.23 -24.58 -1.58
C VAL A 528 -11.98 -24.15 -0.33
N GLU A 529 -13.26 -24.50 -0.24
CA GLU A 529 -14.11 -24.29 0.93
C GLU A 529 -13.98 -25.51 1.88
N SER A 530 -14.81 -25.60 2.94
CA SER A 530 -14.66 -26.65 3.95
C SER A 530 -14.85 -28.08 3.43
N HIS A 531 -15.69 -28.27 2.40
CA HIS A 531 -16.04 -29.61 1.90
C HIS A 531 -15.99 -29.75 0.38
N SER A 532 -15.94 -28.66 -0.39
CA SER A 532 -15.99 -28.67 -1.85
C SER A 532 -15.40 -27.40 -2.45
N VAL A 533 -15.30 -27.37 -3.78
CA VAL A 533 -15.14 -26.15 -4.58
C VAL A 533 -16.30 -25.96 -5.52
N TRP A 534 -16.63 -24.71 -5.81
CA TRP A 534 -17.66 -24.35 -6.78
C TRP A 534 -17.04 -24.05 -8.13
N MET A 535 -17.69 -24.48 -9.19
CA MET A 535 -17.46 -23.96 -10.53
C MET A 535 -18.02 -22.54 -10.60
N GLU A 536 -17.15 -21.54 -10.79
CA GLU A 536 -17.50 -20.12 -10.82
C GLU A 536 -17.61 -19.53 -12.24
N ALA A 537 -17.27 -20.34 -13.25
CA ALA A 537 -17.32 -20.00 -14.66
C ALA A 537 -18.09 -21.08 -15.45
N LYS A 538 -18.42 -20.78 -16.72
CA LYS A 538 -19.04 -21.78 -17.62
C LYS A 538 -18.12 -22.94 -18.00
N GLU A 539 -16.82 -22.75 -17.74
CA GLU A 539 -15.76 -23.70 -18.05
C GLU A 539 -14.80 -23.73 -16.86
N ALA A 540 -14.48 -24.93 -16.39
CA ALA A 540 -13.54 -25.16 -15.30
C ALA A 540 -12.59 -26.32 -15.63
N HIS A 541 -11.33 -26.21 -15.24
CA HIS A 541 -10.29 -27.16 -15.61
C HIS A 541 -9.68 -27.82 -14.38
N LEU A 542 -9.47 -29.14 -14.46
CA LEU A 542 -8.59 -29.88 -13.56
C LEU A 542 -7.36 -30.32 -14.34
N LEU A 543 -6.18 -30.16 -13.74
CA LEU A 543 -4.93 -30.53 -14.36
C LEU A 543 -4.22 -31.59 -13.51
N LEU A 544 -4.20 -32.82 -14.01
CA LEU A 544 -3.62 -33.98 -13.33
C LEU A 544 -2.34 -34.40 -14.05
N LYS A 545 -1.18 -34.22 -13.43
CA LYS A 545 0.07 -34.81 -13.94
C LYS A 545 -0.01 -36.32 -13.75
N VAL A 546 0.19 -37.09 -14.82
CA VAL A 546 0.16 -38.56 -14.77
C VAL A 546 1.40 -39.14 -15.42
N ARG A 547 1.88 -40.30 -14.96
CA ARG A 547 2.99 -40.99 -15.65
C ARG A 547 2.65 -41.26 -17.11
N LYS A 548 3.69 -41.24 -17.94
CA LYS A 548 3.59 -41.61 -19.35
C LYS A 548 3.05 -43.04 -19.50
N GLY A 549 2.04 -43.19 -20.35
CA GLY A 549 1.35 -44.45 -20.58
C GLY A 549 0.30 -44.78 -19.51
N PHE A 550 -0.09 -43.83 -18.65
CA PHE A 550 -1.17 -44.04 -17.68
C PHE A 550 -2.47 -44.45 -18.40
N SER A 551 -3.09 -45.53 -17.90
CA SER A 551 -4.41 -46.01 -18.27
C SER A 551 -5.16 -46.40 -16.98
N GLY A 552 -6.46 -46.13 -16.90
CA GLY A 552 -7.25 -46.37 -15.69
C GLY A 552 -8.61 -45.70 -15.73
N VAL A 553 -9.14 -45.33 -14.58
CA VAL A 553 -10.43 -44.64 -14.42
C VAL A 553 -10.24 -43.35 -13.64
N LEU A 554 -10.68 -42.24 -14.22
CA LEU A 554 -10.86 -40.98 -13.52
C LEU A 554 -12.20 -41.02 -12.76
N GLN A 555 -12.14 -40.86 -11.44
CA GLN A 555 -13.30 -40.75 -10.57
C GLN A 555 -13.47 -39.29 -10.13
N LEU A 556 -14.68 -38.74 -10.26
CA LEU A 556 -15.04 -37.40 -9.78
C LEU A 556 -16.28 -37.49 -8.90
N ASP A 557 -16.29 -36.80 -7.76
CA ASP A 557 -17.45 -36.68 -6.87
C ASP A 557 -18.01 -35.25 -6.98
N VAL A 558 -19.15 -35.14 -7.69
CA VAL A 558 -19.67 -33.87 -8.20
C VAL A 558 -21.10 -33.65 -7.70
N GLY A 559 -21.37 -32.48 -7.14
CA GLY A 559 -22.72 -31.97 -6.86
C GLY A 559 -23.10 -30.81 -7.77
N ALA A 560 -24.34 -30.32 -7.68
CA ALA A 560 -24.79 -29.16 -8.44
C ALA A 560 -25.48 -28.11 -7.58
N PHE A 561 -25.39 -26.85 -8.00
CA PHE A 561 -26.20 -25.78 -7.42
C PHE A 561 -27.63 -25.85 -7.98
N LEU A 562 -28.58 -26.31 -7.16
CA LEU A 562 -29.97 -26.51 -7.54
C LEU A 562 -30.89 -25.62 -6.69
N PRO A 563 -31.07 -24.34 -7.09
CA PRO A 563 -31.76 -23.34 -6.27
C PRO A 563 -33.25 -23.59 -6.06
N ARG A 564 -33.88 -24.40 -6.92
CA ARG A 564 -35.31 -24.74 -6.89
C ARG A 564 -35.53 -26.20 -7.26
N PRO A 565 -36.65 -26.84 -6.87
CA PRO A 565 -36.93 -28.24 -7.20
C PRO A 565 -36.87 -28.58 -8.70
N GLU A 566 -37.25 -27.62 -9.56
CA GLU A 566 -37.22 -27.74 -11.02
C GLU A 566 -35.87 -27.35 -11.66
N SER A 567 -34.89 -26.97 -10.84
CA SER A 567 -33.56 -26.61 -11.35
C SER A 567 -32.85 -27.84 -11.89
N ALA A 568 -32.09 -27.64 -12.96
CA ALA A 568 -31.19 -28.64 -13.48
C ALA A 568 -29.89 -27.98 -13.93
N GLN A 569 -28.79 -28.71 -13.80
CA GLN A 569 -27.49 -28.32 -14.38
C GLN A 569 -26.97 -29.40 -15.30
N ARG A 570 -26.56 -29.00 -16.52
CA ARG A 570 -26.10 -29.91 -17.56
C ARG A 570 -24.59 -29.83 -17.69
N LEU A 571 -23.93 -30.89 -17.22
CA LEU A 571 -22.48 -30.99 -17.23
C LEU A 571 -22.02 -31.83 -18.43
N THR A 572 -21.09 -31.28 -19.21
CA THR A 572 -20.29 -32.07 -20.16
C THR A 572 -18.83 -32.06 -19.71
N ILE A 573 -18.20 -33.23 -19.67
CA ILE A 573 -16.81 -33.40 -19.27
C ILE A 573 -15.99 -33.79 -20.51
N TYR A 574 -14.90 -33.06 -20.70
CA TYR A 574 -13.90 -33.30 -21.71
C TYR A 574 -12.62 -33.77 -21.06
N VAL A 575 -11.93 -34.71 -21.69
CA VAL A 575 -10.61 -35.15 -21.30
C VAL A 575 -9.70 -34.94 -22.51
N ASN A 576 -8.68 -34.08 -22.36
CA ASN A 576 -7.78 -33.68 -23.45
C ASN A 576 -8.55 -33.26 -24.72
N ASP A 577 -9.54 -32.37 -24.54
CA ASP A 577 -10.46 -31.84 -25.55
C ASP A 577 -11.46 -32.82 -26.21
N ALA A 578 -11.41 -34.11 -25.87
CA ALA A 578 -12.43 -35.07 -26.29
C ALA A 578 -13.61 -35.07 -25.31
N ALA A 579 -14.84 -34.92 -25.79
CA ALA A 579 -16.04 -35.05 -24.95
C ALA A 579 -16.24 -36.53 -24.57
N VAL A 580 -16.11 -36.84 -23.28
CA VAL A 580 -16.10 -38.23 -22.78
C VAL A 580 -17.29 -38.56 -21.89
N TYR A 581 -17.96 -37.56 -21.33
CA TYR A 581 -19.11 -37.78 -20.45
C TYR A 581 -20.10 -36.62 -20.50
N ARG A 582 -21.39 -36.93 -20.36
CA ARG A 582 -22.46 -35.93 -20.23
C ARG A 582 -23.48 -36.42 -19.20
N THR A 583 -23.86 -35.54 -18.28
CA THR A 583 -24.87 -35.83 -17.26
C THR A 583 -25.71 -34.59 -16.94
N THR A 584 -26.85 -34.82 -16.29
CA THR A 584 -27.73 -33.79 -15.76
C THR A 584 -27.88 -34.02 -14.26
N PHE A 585 -27.76 -32.94 -13.49
CA PHE A 585 -28.08 -32.91 -12.07
C PHE A 585 -29.44 -32.25 -11.88
N ASP A 586 -30.28 -32.84 -11.04
CA ASP A 586 -31.60 -32.33 -10.64
C ASP A 586 -31.91 -32.76 -9.20
N ALA A 587 -33.11 -32.43 -8.71
CA ALA A 587 -33.51 -32.74 -7.34
C ALA A 587 -33.49 -34.25 -6.99
N SER A 588 -33.56 -35.15 -7.97
CA SER A 588 -33.52 -36.60 -7.76
C SER A 588 -32.08 -37.14 -7.67
N ALA A 589 -31.13 -36.49 -8.33
CA ALA A 589 -29.72 -36.86 -8.34
C ALA A 589 -28.80 -35.62 -8.18
N PRO A 590 -28.85 -34.92 -7.04
CA PRO A 590 -28.16 -33.64 -6.85
C PRO A 590 -26.63 -33.77 -6.68
N ARG A 591 -26.14 -34.98 -6.40
CA ARG A 591 -24.72 -35.33 -6.29
C ARG A 591 -24.48 -36.74 -6.79
N GLN A 592 -23.42 -36.93 -7.57
CA GLN A 592 -23.12 -38.18 -8.26
C GLN A 592 -21.61 -38.43 -8.28
N THR A 593 -21.21 -39.70 -8.21
CA THR A 593 -19.83 -40.12 -8.49
C THR A 593 -19.71 -40.54 -9.95
N ILE A 594 -18.96 -39.77 -10.72
CA ILE A 594 -18.72 -39.97 -12.15
C ILE A 594 -17.43 -40.79 -12.31
N ARG A 595 -17.45 -41.79 -13.20
CA ARG A 595 -16.30 -42.64 -13.53
C ARG A 595 -16.05 -42.62 -15.04
N ILE A 596 -14.87 -42.16 -15.44
CA ILE A 596 -14.49 -41.96 -16.84
C ILE A 596 -13.27 -42.83 -17.15
N PRO A 597 -13.37 -43.82 -18.05
CA PRO A 597 -12.21 -44.58 -18.51
C PRO A 597 -11.20 -43.70 -19.23
N ILE A 598 -9.93 -43.88 -18.91
CA ILE A 598 -8.77 -43.22 -19.52
C ILE A 598 -7.98 -44.29 -20.27
N GLU A 599 -8.03 -44.25 -21.60
CA GLU A 599 -7.44 -45.30 -22.45
C GLU A 599 -5.91 -45.30 -22.38
N ARG A 600 -5.26 -44.17 -22.64
CA ARG A 600 -3.81 -44.00 -22.50
C ARG A 600 -3.39 -42.53 -22.57
N VAL A 601 -2.51 -42.09 -21.68
CA VAL A 601 -1.92 -40.73 -21.71
C VAL A 601 -0.43 -40.81 -22.05
N ASP A 602 -0.07 -40.52 -23.31
CA ASP A 602 1.32 -40.63 -23.78
C ASP A 602 2.11 -39.31 -23.75
N GLN A 603 1.42 -38.16 -23.67
CA GLN A 603 2.03 -36.83 -23.63
C GLN A 603 1.21 -35.86 -22.78
N GLY A 604 1.91 -35.06 -21.97
CA GLY A 604 1.32 -33.99 -21.17
C GLY A 604 0.47 -34.47 -19.98
N PRO A 605 0.01 -33.54 -19.13
CA PRO A 605 -0.94 -33.84 -18.07
C PRO A 605 -2.33 -34.12 -18.65
N LEU A 606 -3.15 -34.83 -17.87
CA LEU A 606 -4.56 -35.04 -18.12
C LEU A 606 -5.33 -33.73 -17.82
N ASP A 607 -5.81 -33.05 -18.86
CA ASP A 607 -6.68 -31.87 -18.74
C ASP A 607 -8.15 -32.32 -18.74
N VAL A 608 -8.81 -32.17 -17.60
CA VAL A 608 -10.22 -32.49 -17.42
C VAL A 608 -11.00 -31.20 -17.39
N LYS A 609 -11.66 -30.90 -18.51
CA LYS A 609 -12.46 -29.69 -18.69
C LYS A 609 -13.93 -29.99 -18.43
N LEU A 610 -14.52 -29.29 -17.48
CA LEU A 610 -15.93 -29.32 -17.13
C LEU A 610 -16.61 -28.11 -17.77
N VAL A 611 -17.70 -28.35 -18.50
CA VAL A 611 -18.51 -27.31 -19.12
C VAL A 611 -19.94 -27.40 -18.62
N ASP A 612 -20.39 -26.33 -17.98
CA ASP A 612 -21.76 -26.13 -17.50
C ASP A 612 -22.24 -24.77 -17.99
N LEU A 613 -23.32 -24.78 -18.78
CA LEU A 613 -23.89 -23.55 -19.36
C LEU A 613 -25.02 -22.97 -18.49
N ASP A 614 -25.44 -23.71 -17.46
CA ASP A 614 -26.58 -23.39 -16.59
C ASP A 614 -26.14 -22.70 -15.28
N VAL A 615 -24.90 -22.23 -15.22
CA VAL A 615 -24.34 -21.52 -14.06
C VAL A 615 -25.11 -20.23 -13.76
N VAL A 616 -25.46 -20.00 -12.49
CA VAL A 616 -26.30 -18.87 -12.08
C VAL A 616 -25.94 -18.37 -10.69
N SER A 617 -26.10 -17.07 -10.43
CA SER A 617 -25.79 -16.52 -9.09
C SER A 617 -26.98 -16.61 -8.13
N PRO A 618 -26.78 -17.01 -6.86
CA PRO A 618 -27.82 -16.95 -5.83
C PRO A 618 -28.46 -15.56 -5.71
N LYS A 619 -27.65 -14.50 -5.84
CA LYS A 619 -28.11 -13.11 -5.85
C LYS A 619 -29.06 -12.77 -6.98
N SER A 620 -28.77 -13.22 -8.21
CA SER A 620 -29.69 -12.99 -9.34
C SER A 620 -31.04 -13.67 -9.16
N LEU A 621 -31.11 -14.70 -8.33
CA LEU A 621 -32.33 -15.43 -8.01
C LEU A 621 -33.03 -14.94 -6.74
N GLY A 622 -32.46 -13.95 -6.03
CA GLY A 622 -32.99 -13.42 -4.78
C GLY A 622 -32.89 -14.39 -3.59
N ILE A 623 -31.99 -15.37 -3.65
CA ILE A 623 -31.83 -16.43 -2.64
C ILE A 623 -30.89 -15.99 -1.51
N SER A 624 -29.81 -15.28 -1.86
CA SER A 624 -28.84 -14.73 -0.91
C SER A 624 -28.10 -13.55 -1.53
N ASP A 625 -27.24 -12.88 -0.75
CA ASP A 625 -26.39 -11.80 -1.26
C ASP A 625 -25.14 -12.29 -2.02
N ASP A 626 -24.94 -13.62 -2.16
CA ASP A 626 -23.78 -14.21 -2.83
C ASP A 626 -23.80 -13.87 -4.34
N PRO A 627 -22.86 -13.03 -4.82
CA PRO A 627 -22.83 -12.59 -6.20
C PRO A 627 -22.18 -13.60 -7.15
N ARG A 628 -21.57 -14.67 -6.63
CA ARG A 628 -20.84 -15.65 -7.44
C ARG A 628 -21.79 -16.42 -8.33
N THR A 629 -21.36 -16.69 -9.56
CA THR A 629 -22.07 -17.56 -10.49
C THR A 629 -21.73 -19.00 -10.15
N LEU A 630 -22.70 -19.83 -9.74
CA LEU A 630 -22.44 -21.19 -9.25
C LEU A 630 -22.93 -22.24 -10.25
N GLY A 631 -22.00 -23.11 -10.66
CA GLY A 631 -22.26 -24.34 -11.40
C GLY A 631 -22.24 -25.57 -10.51
N VAL A 632 -21.62 -26.63 -11.03
CA VAL A 632 -21.33 -27.84 -10.26
C VAL A 632 -20.33 -27.59 -9.13
N SER A 633 -20.43 -28.36 -8.06
CA SER A 633 -19.44 -28.42 -6.98
C SER A 633 -18.62 -29.70 -7.05
N LEU A 634 -17.31 -29.61 -6.83
CA LEU A 634 -16.41 -30.76 -6.79
C LEU A 634 -16.01 -31.03 -5.34
N TYR A 635 -16.31 -32.23 -4.85
CA TYR A 635 -16.01 -32.67 -3.49
C TYR A 635 -14.71 -33.48 -3.42
N GLY A 636 -14.42 -34.24 -4.47
CA GLY A 636 -13.26 -35.12 -4.53
C GLY A 636 -13.01 -35.65 -5.92
N LEU A 637 -11.80 -36.14 -6.14
CA LEU A 637 -11.37 -36.75 -7.39
C LEU A 637 -10.27 -37.78 -7.14
N GLY A 638 -10.07 -38.70 -8.06
CA GLY A 638 -8.96 -39.65 -7.99
C GLY A 638 -8.75 -40.41 -9.28
N LEU A 639 -7.56 -40.96 -9.43
CA LEU A 639 -7.21 -41.89 -10.50
C LEU A 639 -7.12 -43.30 -9.90
N VAL A 640 -7.77 -44.25 -10.54
CA VAL A 640 -7.79 -45.66 -10.12
C VAL A 640 -7.30 -46.51 -11.29
N HIS A 641 -6.46 -47.51 -11.01
CA HIS A 641 -5.99 -48.46 -12.02
C HIS A 641 -6.99 -49.57 -12.32
#